data_AF-A0A080N3J9-F1
#
_entry.id   AF-A0A080N3J9-F1
#
_cell.length_a   1.000
_cell.length_b   1.000
_cell.length_c   1.000
_cell.angle_alpha   90.00
_cell.angle_beta   90.00
_cell.angle_gamma   90.00
#
_symmetry.space_group_name_H-M   'P 1'
#
loop_
_entity.id
_entity.type
_entity.pdbx_description
1 polymer ?
#
loop_
_entity_poly.entity_id
_entity_poly.type
_entity_poly.pdbx_seq_one_letter_code
_entity_poly.pdbx_strand_id
1 'polypeptide(L)'
;MDIDGNLSGQAIDRDTANGRNQVTDGDLPGETEARASGKLYVAGEYAVVEQGHPAILVGVDRWLTVRVSEVRQHEGASGLGVSVGVIGESADGGVRALSSRIGGTEGEVGSLPSKTIRVDGNENCVSTSADVWLGQSGSIRSGLRGVGAGVDLVGRIHSEGHPEASVTWRRRGGVAVPDLEQPGAAFVLAAIHAVEELAQTAGRTLRVYDVNITSELDDASGRKYGLGSSAAVTVATVKALVRFYGLDLTSMQLYKLAFSAASRAQKVGSGGDIAASLFGGCIRFTSVDRQWVTERLQGVPLAELIDMPWPGLSMARIDAFEGNSGVPSATVGSAGGLVDGREVDDRHEGHAPARASGGCAGARGGSLNNAPLKLLVGWTGNPASTSALVSQVKERSAAEHERLYREFLHASDVCVDALAEALVEGNMEVVSRCIGEARQLLKGLSDFTGTLIETPKLTELIDVAQAYGAAAKSSGAGGGDCGIAIVPALRGDASGANDNDGQSAEICREWRDRGILPLDLSVTAPQLRLDGWMAVRSRQANALSGAYAQGYGENRKNEHMRLALDQRRHEGRNAFDDIRFVHHSLDSISASEVDSSTRVCGRRWDFPLYVNAMTGGSSQAGEVNASLARVAAATGIALATGSQSSALHNPTLAETFTVIRRLDRTGFVFANIGPDAGVDEALAAVDMMHAEALQIHLNAVQETIMPEGSRSFSSWPDNIRHIVQASPVPVVIKEVGFGMSPRTVRQLADLGVRTVDVSGCGGTDFGVIENERRRLHEYAYMNGWGQSTPLCLLQLEDDRVGSGTMQGPAMADDAEGALFDERPALSKRAASGVGEKPLGTEPETQTDVSPVAVLASGGVRSALDVVKALALGAEAVGVSGHFLHTLDEHGEQSLIDEINAWKSQMISLMALLGARSVTDLRRTDLLVTADTAEEARLLGVDLKHFAHRSDMR
;
A
#
# COMPACT_ATOMS: atom_id res chain seq x y z
N MET A 1 20.53 50.90 -7.35
CA MET A 1 19.80 52.05 -7.91
C MET A 1 18.42 51.53 -8.26
N ASP A 2 17.43 52.02 -7.54
CA ASP A 2 16.01 51.87 -7.85
C ASP A 2 15.69 52.43 -9.25
N ILE A 3 14.59 51.97 -9.85
CA ILE A 3 13.35 52.74 -10.01
C ILE A 3 12.29 51.88 -10.71
N ASP A 4 11.09 51.96 -10.16
CA ASP A 4 9.80 51.36 -10.53
C ASP A 4 9.34 51.57 -11.99
N GLY A 5 8.49 50.66 -12.46
CA GLY A 5 7.78 50.74 -13.74
C GLY A 5 6.56 49.83 -13.80
N ASN A 6 5.48 50.31 -13.20
CA ASN A 6 4.12 49.75 -13.15
C ASN A 6 3.56 49.41 -14.55
N LEU A 7 3.11 48.17 -14.78
CA LEU A 7 2.22 47.81 -15.89
C LEU A 7 1.07 46.95 -15.39
N SER A 8 -0.13 47.48 -15.59
CA SER A 8 -1.42 46.92 -15.23
C SER A 8 -2.01 46.09 -16.38
N GLY A 9 -2.74 45.04 -16.01
CA GLY A 9 -3.93 44.60 -16.73
C GLY A 9 -3.75 43.57 -17.85
N GLN A 10 -3.85 42.28 -17.50
CA GLN A 10 -4.86 41.34 -18.02
C GLN A 10 -4.64 39.96 -17.39
N ALA A 11 -5.26 39.73 -16.23
CA ALA A 11 -5.38 38.39 -15.65
C ALA A 11 -6.46 37.63 -16.42
N ILE A 12 -6.05 36.53 -17.06
CA ILE A 12 -6.94 35.53 -17.61
C ILE A 12 -7.47 34.75 -16.41
N ASP A 13 -8.77 34.91 -16.15
CA ASP A 13 -9.52 34.32 -15.05
C ASP A 13 -9.45 32.77 -15.13
N ARG A 14 -8.69 32.18 -14.22
CA ARG A 14 -8.64 30.74 -13.94
C ARG A 14 -8.64 30.54 -12.43
N ASP A 15 -9.75 30.89 -11.77
CA ASP A 15 -9.94 30.48 -10.37
C ASP A 15 -11.42 30.41 -9.96
N THR A 16 -12.13 29.40 -10.46
CA THR A 16 -13.44 28.98 -9.94
C THR A 16 -13.58 27.45 -9.96
N ALA A 17 -12.77 26.73 -9.17
CA ALA A 17 -12.89 25.27 -9.06
C ALA A 17 -12.45 24.63 -7.72
N ASN A 18 -12.27 25.38 -6.63
CA ASN A 18 -11.96 24.78 -5.32
C ASN A 18 -13.10 24.96 -4.32
N GLY A 19 -13.63 23.83 -3.84
CA GLY A 19 -14.70 23.76 -2.84
C GLY A 19 -14.25 24.27 -1.47
N ARG A 20 -14.18 25.59 -1.33
CA ARG A 20 -13.89 26.30 -0.09
C ARG A 20 -15.07 26.21 0.87
N ASN A 21 -14.78 26.04 2.16
CA ASN A 21 -15.76 26.10 3.24
C ASN A 21 -16.34 27.53 3.29
N GLN A 22 -17.51 27.77 2.69
CA GLN A 22 -18.15 29.08 2.73
C GLN A 22 -18.60 29.39 4.17
N VAL A 23 -18.22 30.58 4.65
CA VAL A 23 -18.84 31.22 5.81
C VAL A 23 -20.30 31.48 5.44
N THR A 24 -21.24 30.91 6.18
CA THR A 24 -22.68 31.16 5.98
C THR A 24 -23.07 32.48 6.64
N ASP A 25 -23.98 33.24 6.02
CA ASP A 25 -24.49 34.57 6.43
C ASP A 25 -25.22 34.63 7.81
N GLY A 26 -25.00 33.66 8.70
CA GLY A 26 -25.69 33.53 10.00
C GLY A 26 -24.79 33.66 11.25
N ASP A 27 -23.47 33.77 11.12
CA ASP A 27 -22.56 33.83 12.27
C ASP A 27 -22.52 35.25 12.87
N LEU A 28 -22.89 35.40 14.15
CA LEU A 28 -22.76 36.66 14.88
C LEU A 28 -21.28 36.94 15.21
N PRO A 29 -20.84 38.22 15.34
CA PRO A 29 -19.43 38.54 15.60
C PRO A 29 -18.90 37.97 16.92
N GLY A 30 -18.21 36.83 16.86
CA GLY A 30 -17.68 36.11 18.04
C GLY A 30 -18.44 34.84 18.39
N GLU A 31 -19.39 34.40 17.57
CA GLU A 31 -20.12 33.15 17.74
C GLU A 31 -20.11 32.34 16.44
N THR A 32 -19.89 31.03 16.55
CA THR A 32 -19.92 30.11 15.40
C THR A 32 -20.61 28.81 15.79
N GLU A 33 -21.39 28.25 14.87
CA GLU A 33 -22.08 26.99 15.08
C GLU A 33 -21.70 25.97 14.01
N ALA A 34 -21.60 24.71 14.39
CA ALA A 34 -21.46 23.60 13.46
C ALA A 34 -22.15 22.34 13.96
N ARG A 35 -22.59 21.51 13.01
CA ARG A 35 -23.24 20.22 13.28
C ARG A 35 -22.51 19.05 12.62
N ALA A 36 -22.64 17.87 13.20
CA ALA A 36 -22.19 16.59 12.64
C ALA A 36 -23.31 15.55 12.75
N SER A 37 -23.42 14.67 11.77
CA SER A 37 -24.47 13.65 11.74
C SER A 37 -24.10 12.43 12.58
N GLY A 38 -25.09 11.71 13.07
CA GLY A 38 -24.93 10.34 13.53
C GLY A 38 -24.50 9.41 12.38
N LYS A 39 -24.12 8.17 12.70
CA LYS A 39 -23.67 7.18 11.71
C LYS A 39 -24.19 5.77 12.00
N LEU A 40 -24.32 4.97 10.94
CA LEU A 40 -24.54 3.52 10.99
C LEU A 40 -23.55 2.80 10.07
N TYR A 41 -23.25 1.55 10.38
CA TYR A 41 -22.47 0.69 9.49
C TYR A 41 -23.43 -0.14 8.63
N VAL A 42 -23.08 -0.27 7.35
CA VAL A 42 -23.80 -1.12 6.40
C VAL A 42 -23.05 -2.42 6.17
N ALA A 43 -21.72 -2.39 6.07
CA ALA A 43 -20.86 -3.57 5.97
C ALA A 43 -19.40 -3.25 6.34
N GLY A 44 -18.60 -4.28 6.62
CA GLY A 44 -17.17 -4.15 6.94
C GLY A 44 -16.89 -3.80 8.40
N GLU A 45 -17.88 -3.96 9.29
CA GLU A 45 -17.67 -3.81 10.72
C GLU A 45 -16.58 -4.78 11.20
N TYR A 46 -15.73 -4.33 12.13
CA TYR A 46 -14.53 -5.02 12.63
C TYR A 46 -13.39 -5.17 11.62
N ALA A 47 -13.68 -5.50 10.36
CA ALA A 47 -12.64 -5.61 9.33
C ALA A 47 -11.92 -4.28 9.11
N VAL A 48 -12.67 -3.18 9.01
CA VAL A 48 -12.13 -1.81 8.85
C VAL A 48 -11.24 -1.35 10.01
N VAL A 49 -11.25 -2.07 11.15
CA VAL A 49 -10.30 -1.80 12.24
C VAL A 49 -8.90 -2.24 11.83
N GLU A 50 -8.74 -3.20 10.94
CA GLU A 50 -7.46 -3.53 10.33
C GLU A 50 -7.12 -2.59 9.18
N GLN A 51 -5.82 -2.35 9.01
CA GLN A 51 -5.30 -1.45 7.98
C GLN A 51 -5.65 -1.96 6.59
N GLY A 52 -6.09 -1.06 5.71
CA GLY A 52 -6.34 -1.38 4.30
C GLY A 52 -7.68 -2.06 4.00
N HIS A 53 -8.43 -2.45 5.03
CA HIS A 53 -9.73 -3.09 4.88
C HIS A 53 -10.88 -2.05 4.77
N PRO A 54 -11.82 -2.21 3.81
CA PRO A 54 -12.91 -1.28 3.61
C PRO A 54 -14.16 -1.56 4.44
N ALA A 55 -14.99 -0.53 4.59
CA ALA A 55 -16.35 -0.60 5.11
C ALA A 55 -17.29 0.33 4.32
N ILE A 56 -18.59 0.08 4.46
CA ILE A 56 -19.64 0.99 4.00
C ILE A 56 -20.34 1.57 5.23
N LEU A 57 -20.41 2.89 5.29
CA LEU A 57 -21.07 3.62 6.37
C LEU A 57 -22.06 4.63 5.81
N VAL A 58 -23.08 4.95 6.60
CA VAL A 58 -24.05 6.00 6.28
C VAL A 58 -24.09 7.03 7.40
N GLY A 59 -24.16 8.31 7.03
CA GLY A 59 -24.51 9.40 7.95
C GLY A 59 -26.02 9.57 8.01
N VAL A 60 -26.60 9.58 9.20
CA VAL A 60 -28.06 9.67 9.43
C VAL A 60 -28.48 11.05 9.95
N ASP A 61 -29.70 11.46 9.65
CA ASP A 61 -30.26 12.79 9.93
C ASP A 61 -30.63 13.06 11.41
N ARG A 62 -29.79 12.58 12.32
CA ARG A 62 -29.73 13.01 13.72
C ARG A 62 -28.44 13.78 13.93
N TRP A 63 -28.55 14.94 14.55
CA TRP A 63 -27.44 15.89 14.61
C TRP A 63 -26.92 16.08 16.01
N LEU A 64 -25.60 16.22 16.11
CA LEU A 64 -24.95 16.83 17.25
C LEU A 64 -24.47 18.22 16.83
N THR A 65 -24.90 19.23 17.57
CA THR A 65 -24.60 20.64 17.31
C THR A 65 -23.67 21.17 18.37
N VAL A 66 -22.61 21.85 17.93
CA VAL A 66 -21.64 22.55 18.77
C VAL A 66 -21.65 24.02 18.41
N ARG A 67 -21.85 24.85 19.43
CA ARG A 67 -21.81 26.30 19.35
C ARG A 67 -20.65 26.82 20.17
N VAL A 68 -19.84 27.68 19.56
CA VAL A 68 -18.67 28.31 20.18
C VAL A 68 -18.92 29.81 20.30
N SER A 69 -18.84 30.36 21.51
CA SER A 69 -19.12 31.77 21.78
C SER A 69 -17.97 32.42 22.55
N GLU A 70 -17.38 33.49 22.02
CA GLU A 70 -16.23 34.18 22.62
C GLU A 70 -16.59 34.83 23.97
N VAL A 71 -15.78 34.59 25.00
CA VAL A 71 -15.93 35.22 26.31
C VAL A 71 -15.21 36.58 26.31
N ARG A 72 -15.98 37.68 26.26
CA ARG A 72 -15.43 39.05 26.14
C ARG A 72 -15.37 39.86 27.44
N GLN A 73 -16.19 39.56 28.45
CA GLN A 73 -16.14 39.98 29.88
C GLN A 73 -17.50 39.63 30.54
N HIS A 74 -17.53 39.37 31.86
CA HIS A 74 -18.76 38.99 32.59
C HIS A 74 -19.74 40.18 32.70
N GLU A 75 -20.96 40.06 32.17
CA GLU A 75 -22.08 40.83 32.71
C GLU A 75 -22.48 40.23 34.07
N GLY A 76 -22.36 41.04 35.12
CA GLY A 76 -23.21 41.03 36.32
C GLY A 76 -23.28 39.76 37.19
N ALA A 77 -22.41 39.69 38.19
CA ALA A 77 -22.82 39.19 39.51
C ALA A 77 -22.58 40.30 40.55
N SER A 78 -23.37 41.37 40.46
CA SER A 78 -23.57 42.30 41.57
C SER A 78 -24.46 41.63 42.61
N GLY A 79 -23.89 41.23 43.75
CA GLY A 79 -24.70 40.84 44.90
C GLY A 79 -23.96 40.03 45.96
N LEU A 80 -23.18 40.73 46.79
CA LEU A 80 -23.04 40.58 48.26
C LEU A 80 -21.62 40.95 48.66
N GLY A 81 -21.47 42.22 49.04
CA GLY A 81 -20.19 42.80 49.44
C GLY A 81 -19.73 42.28 50.78
N VAL A 82 -18.42 42.22 50.96
CA VAL A 82 -17.77 42.46 52.25
C VAL A 82 -16.48 43.24 52.00
N SER A 83 -16.30 44.24 52.87
CA SER A 83 -15.30 45.29 52.94
C SER A 83 -13.84 44.87 52.84
N VAL A 84 -13.07 45.74 52.18
CA VAL A 84 -11.61 45.84 52.18
C VAL A 84 -11.08 45.99 53.61
N GLY A 85 -10.24 45.05 54.06
CA GLY A 85 -9.36 45.20 55.21
C GLY A 85 -7.92 45.23 54.74
N VAL A 86 -7.31 46.41 54.74
CA VAL A 86 -5.86 46.59 54.57
C VAL A 86 -5.19 46.11 55.86
N ILE A 87 -4.29 45.12 55.75
CA ILE A 87 -3.30 44.83 56.81
C ILE A 87 -1.95 44.58 56.14
N GLY A 88 -0.97 45.37 56.53
CA GLY A 88 0.40 45.36 56.04
C GLY A 88 1.24 44.19 56.58
N GLU A 89 2.45 44.13 56.01
CA GLU A 89 3.52 43.16 56.26
C GLU A 89 3.75 42.83 57.73
N SER A 90 4.05 41.57 58.01
CA SER A 90 5.03 41.17 59.04
C SER A 90 5.63 39.82 58.68
N ALA A 91 6.94 39.74 58.89
CA ALA A 91 7.79 38.58 58.73
C ALA A 91 7.44 37.44 59.71
N ASP A 92 8.01 36.27 59.41
CA ASP A 92 8.20 35.12 60.28
C ASP A 92 7.15 34.00 60.21
N GLY A 93 7.52 32.95 59.45
CA GLY A 93 7.61 31.56 59.91
C GLY A 93 6.39 30.87 60.54
N GLY A 94 5.89 29.83 59.86
CA GLY A 94 5.35 28.65 60.54
C GLY A 94 3.94 28.23 60.15
N VAL A 95 3.83 27.00 59.65
CA VAL A 95 2.57 26.29 59.37
C VAL A 95 1.81 25.99 60.68
N ARG A 96 0.51 26.32 60.73
CA ARG A 96 -0.48 25.60 61.58
C ARG A 96 -1.86 25.57 60.92
N ALA A 97 -2.40 24.35 60.81
CA ALA A 97 -3.80 24.08 60.50
C ALA A 97 -4.71 24.48 61.67
N LEU A 98 -5.92 24.96 61.39
CA LEU A 98 -7.04 24.95 62.32
C LEU A 98 -8.37 24.90 61.58
N SER A 99 -9.13 23.86 61.90
CA SER A 99 -10.49 23.55 61.47
C SER A 99 -11.53 24.55 61.99
N SER A 100 -12.64 24.71 61.27
CA SER A 100 -13.94 24.95 61.91
C SER A 100 -15.07 24.26 61.14
N ARG A 101 -15.99 23.70 61.94
CA ARG A 101 -17.11 22.80 61.63
C ARG A 101 -18.33 23.55 61.09
N ILE A 102 -19.13 22.86 60.27
CA ILE A 102 -20.61 22.87 60.27
C ILE A 102 -20.99 21.43 59.80
N GLY A 103 -21.68 20.53 60.52
CA GLY A 103 -22.92 20.65 61.30
C GLY A 103 -24.09 20.06 60.48
N GLY A 104 -24.24 18.72 60.41
CA GLY A 104 -25.41 17.95 60.90
C GLY A 104 -26.64 18.01 59.96
N THR A 105 -27.17 16.92 59.38
CA THR A 105 -27.92 15.80 60.00
C THR A 105 -28.24 14.74 58.91
N GLU A 106 -27.79 13.50 59.09
CA GLU A 106 -28.55 12.25 59.40
C GLU A 106 -29.17 11.48 58.22
N GLY A 107 -28.75 10.21 58.08
CA GLY A 107 -29.27 9.18 57.17
C GLY A 107 -28.37 7.94 57.14
N GLU A 108 -28.84 6.85 57.74
CA GLU A 108 -28.18 5.59 58.14
C GLU A 108 -27.50 4.73 57.02
N VAL A 109 -26.29 4.22 57.31
CA VAL A 109 -25.86 2.81 57.56
C VAL A 109 -25.63 1.91 56.34
N GLY A 110 -24.42 1.33 56.27
CA GLY A 110 -24.12 0.16 55.43
C GLY A 110 -22.62 -0.14 55.32
N SER A 111 -22.10 -0.96 56.23
CA SER A 111 -20.70 -1.39 56.40
C SER A 111 -20.17 -2.39 55.35
N LEU A 112 -18.83 -2.39 55.14
CA LEU A 112 -17.87 -3.52 55.01
C LEU A 112 -16.82 -3.30 53.88
N PRO A 113 -15.64 -3.96 53.89
CA PRO A 113 -14.54 -3.78 54.85
C PRO A 113 -13.20 -3.47 54.15
N SER A 114 -12.24 -3.02 54.95
CA SER A 114 -10.83 -2.82 54.60
C SER A 114 -10.10 -4.14 54.31
N LYS A 115 -9.29 -4.16 53.24
CA LYS A 115 -8.11 -5.04 53.14
C LYS A 115 -6.92 -4.26 52.58
N THR A 116 -5.94 -4.08 53.46
CA THR A 116 -4.59 -3.59 53.21
C THR A 116 -3.81 -4.60 52.37
N ILE A 117 -3.15 -4.15 51.30
CA ILE A 117 -2.09 -4.90 50.62
C ILE A 117 -0.76 -4.25 50.96
N ARG A 118 0.12 -5.02 51.61
CA ARG A 118 1.54 -4.72 51.81
C ARG A 118 2.29 -4.99 50.50
N VAL A 119 3.24 -4.11 50.19
CA VAL A 119 4.19 -4.24 49.08
C VAL A 119 5.48 -4.85 49.65
N ASP A 120 5.86 -6.03 49.15
CA ASP A 120 7.23 -6.55 49.25
C ASP A 120 7.78 -6.68 47.82
N GLY A 121 8.97 -6.13 47.60
CA GLY A 121 9.66 -6.14 46.31
C GLY A 121 10.34 -7.48 46.01
N ASN A 122 10.37 -7.91 44.75
CA ASN A 122 11.41 -7.52 43.80
C ASN A 122 11.11 -8.11 42.40
N GLU A 123 11.48 -7.35 41.36
CA GLU A 123 11.83 -7.75 39.98
C GLU A 123 10.86 -8.62 39.14
N ASN A 124 10.08 -7.96 38.26
CA ASN A 124 10.12 -8.16 36.80
C ASN A 124 9.13 -7.24 36.03
N CYS A 125 9.68 -6.49 35.07
CA CYS A 125 9.07 -5.99 33.82
C CYS A 125 7.97 -4.90 33.77
N VAL A 126 8.20 -4.03 32.77
CA VAL A 126 7.39 -3.04 32.03
C VAL A 126 7.09 -1.69 32.70
N SER A 127 7.96 -0.73 32.38
CA SER A 127 7.75 0.71 32.50
C SER A 127 6.78 1.24 31.44
N THR A 128 5.71 1.93 31.85
CA THR A 128 5.06 2.97 31.04
C THR A 128 5.50 4.33 31.57
N SER A 129 6.51 4.93 30.94
CA SER A 129 6.90 6.32 31.17
C SER A 129 5.95 7.24 30.40
N ALA A 130 5.18 8.03 31.14
CA ALA A 130 4.66 9.29 30.65
C ALA A 130 5.82 10.30 30.71
N ASP A 131 6.57 10.43 29.63
CA ASP A 131 7.65 11.40 29.55
C ASP A 131 7.09 12.80 29.29
N VAL A 132 7.32 13.62 30.30
CA VAL A 132 7.07 15.05 30.41
C VAL A 132 8.01 15.78 29.45
N TRP A 133 7.43 16.64 28.60
CA TRP A 133 8.16 17.62 27.80
C TRP A 133 8.94 18.59 28.71
N LEU A 134 10.26 18.37 28.84
CA LEU A 134 11.20 19.35 29.39
C LEU A 134 12.14 19.81 28.28
N GLY A 135 11.79 20.96 27.69
CA GLY A 135 12.62 21.69 26.75
C GLY A 135 13.83 22.34 27.42
N GLN A 136 14.91 22.38 26.65
CA GLN A 136 16.27 22.74 27.02
C GLN A 136 16.44 24.10 27.73
N SER A 137 17.37 24.11 28.67
CA SER A 137 17.89 25.28 29.37
C SER A 137 18.64 26.23 28.42
N GLY A 138 17.99 27.35 28.08
CA GLY A 138 18.63 28.54 27.51
C GLY A 138 18.54 29.71 28.49
N SER A 139 19.71 30.19 28.95
CA SER A 139 19.83 31.38 29.79
C SER A 139 19.27 32.63 29.10
N ILE A 140 18.21 33.24 29.66
CA ILE A 140 17.84 34.63 29.36
C ILE A 140 17.55 35.38 30.66
N ARG A 141 18.23 36.53 30.76
CA ARG A 141 18.30 37.44 31.90
C ARG A 141 16.96 38.05 32.29
N SER A 142 16.90 38.37 33.59
CA SER A 142 15.97 39.26 34.27
C SER A 142 15.46 40.45 33.44
N GLY A 143 14.14 40.58 33.39
CA GLY A 143 13.45 41.77 32.88
C GLY A 143 12.03 41.85 33.45
N LEU A 144 11.91 42.12 34.76
CA LEU A 144 10.65 42.52 35.39
C LEU A 144 10.13 43.79 34.70
N ARG A 145 9.01 43.69 33.98
CA ARG A 145 8.07 44.79 33.72
C ARG A 145 6.67 44.33 34.07
N GLY A 146 5.94 45.21 34.74
CA GLY A 146 4.77 44.91 35.56
C GLY A 146 3.64 44.16 34.86
N VAL A 147 3.11 43.16 35.55
CA VAL A 147 1.84 42.53 35.23
C VAL A 147 0.74 43.39 35.84
N GLY A 148 0.03 44.14 34.98
CA GLY A 148 -1.30 44.63 35.34
C GLY A 148 -2.21 43.43 35.58
N ALA A 149 -3.07 43.52 36.60
CA ALA A 149 -4.06 42.50 36.92
C ALA A 149 -5.00 42.27 35.73
N GLY A 150 -4.66 41.30 34.88
CA GLY A 150 -5.54 40.79 33.83
C GLY A 150 -6.62 39.92 34.47
N VAL A 151 -7.88 40.19 34.15
CA VAL A 151 -9.01 39.34 34.53
C VAL A 151 -8.79 37.96 33.92
N ASP A 152 -8.71 36.93 34.75
CA ASP A 152 -8.49 35.55 34.31
C ASP A 152 -9.77 35.04 33.64
N LEU A 153 -9.83 35.10 32.31
CA LEU A 153 -10.99 34.67 31.53
C LEU A 153 -11.15 33.15 31.64
N VAL A 154 -12.37 32.70 31.92
CA VAL A 154 -12.74 31.28 32.08
C VAL A 154 -13.71 30.92 30.97
N GLY A 155 -13.43 29.85 30.22
CA GLY A 155 -14.36 29.27 29.26
C GLY A 155 -15.12 28.09 29.88
N ARG A 156 -16.29 27.77 29.32
CA ARG A 156 -17.14 26.66 29.76
C ARG A 156 -17.43 25.70 28.61
N ILE A 157 -17.26 24.40 28.84
CA ILE A 157 -17.81 23.32 28.02
C ILE A 157 -19.11 22.88 28.71
N HIS A 158 -20.24 22.96 28.03
CA HIS A 158 -21.56 22.62 28.56
C HIS A 158 -22.31 21.70 27.58
N SER A 159 -22.96 20.66 28.11
CA SER A 159 -23.81 19.74 27.32
C SER A 159 -25.22 19.72 27.90
N GLU A 160 -26.22 20.11 27.10
CA GLU A 160 -27.61 20.31 27.59
C GLU A 160 -28.26 19.02 28.11
N GLY A 161 -27.89 17.86 27.58
CA GLY A 161 -28.39 16.55 28.03
C GLY A 161 -27.54 15.85 29.10
N HIS A 162 -26.36 16.41 29.41
CA HIS A 162 -25.41 15.86 30.38
C HIS A 162 -24.78 17.00 31.22
N PRO A 163 -25.55 17.68 32.08
CA PRO A 163 -25.04 18.80 32.89
C PRO A 163 -23.84 18.39 33.76
N GLU A 164 -23.80 17.14 34.19
CA GLU A 164 -22.71 16.52 34.95
C GLU A 164 -21.37 16.49 34.19
N ALA A 165 -21.40 16.53 32.86
CA ALA A 165 -20.21 16.54 32.00
C ALA A 165 -19.68 17.96 31.71
N SER A 166 -20.29 19.00 32.32
CA SER A 166 -19.87 20.38 32.10
C SER A 166 -18.57 20.71 32.82
N VAL A 167 -17.64 21.36 32.12
CA VAL A 167 -16.28 21.63 32.60
C VAL A 167 -15.91 23.08 32.34
N THR A 168 -15.33 23.77 33.33
CA THR A 168 -14.67 25.05 33.11
C THR A 168 -13.22 24.84 32.74
N TRP A 169 -12.69 25.69 31.85
CA TRP A 169 -11.29 25.63 31.40
C TRP A 169 -10.66 27.02 31.37
N ARG A 170 -9.34 27.06 31.54
CA ARG A 170 -8.52 28.27 31.50
C ARG A 170 -7.36 28.12 30.54
N ARG A 171 -6.83 29.24 30.02
CA ARG A 171 -5.65 29.22 29.16
C ARG A 171 -4.38 29.35 30.01
N ARG A 172 -3.48 28.35 29.94
CA ARG A 172 -2.18 28.34 30.62
C ARG A 172 -1.07 28.01 29.64
N GLY A 173 -0.06 28.87 29.53
CA GLY A 173 1.06 28.66 28.61
C GLY A 173 0.63 28.55 27.12
N GLY A 174 -0.48 29.18 26.74
CA GLY A 174 -1.05 29.08 25.40
C GLY A 174 -2.02 27.91 25.19
N VAL A 175 -2.11 26.95 26.13
CA VAL A 175 -2.94 25.75 25.99
C VAL A 175 -4.23 25.87 26.82
N ALA A 176 -5.34 25.35 26.30
CA ALA A 176 -6.60 25.22 27.05
C ALA A 176 -6.50 24.07 28.08
N VAL A 177 -6.64 24.37 29.37
CA VAL A 177 -6.49 23.41 30.47
C VAL A 177 -7.79 23.39 31.30
N PRO A 178 -8.43 22.22 31.50
CA PRO A 178 -9.63 22.12 32.33
C PRO A 178 -9.30 22.35 33.81
N ASP A 179 -10.26 22.89 34.56
CA ASP A 179 -10.10 23.17 36.00
C ASP A 179 -10.18 21.91 36.87
N LEU A 180 -10.89 20.90 36.39
CA LEU A 180 -11.06 19.60 37.04
C LEU A 180 -10.90 18.51 35.98
N GLU A 181 -10.25 17.40 36.35
CA GLU A 181 -10.18 16.22 35.50
C GLU A 181 -11.58 15.58 35.40
N GLN A 182 -12.20 15.75 34.23
CA GLN A 182 -13.50 15.16 33.92
C GLN A 182 -13.41 14.34 32.62
N PRO A 183 -13.51 13.00 32.69
CA PRO A 183 -13.39 12.12 31.52
C PRO A 183 -14.39 12.42 30.39
N GLY A 184 -15.55 13.02 30.71
CA GLY A 184 -16.63 13.31 29.74
C GLY A 184 -16.27 14.35 28.68
N ALA A 185 -15.31 15.24 28.93
CA ALA A 185 -14.93 16.32 28.01
C ALA A 185 -13.68 16.00 27.15
N ALA A 186 -13.12 14.78 27.25
CA ALA A 186 -11.83 14.44 26.62
C ALA A 186 -11.81 14.66 25.10
N PHE A 187 -12.87 14.28 24.37
CA PHE A 187 -12.97 14.48 22.92
C PHE A 187 -13.04 15.95 22.51
N VAL A 188 -13.74 16.77 23.30
CA VAL A 188 -13.90 18.20 23.06
C VAL A 188 -12.57 18.92 23.30
N LEU A 189 -11.88 18.58 24.38
CA LEU A 189 -10.56 19.12 24.70
C LEU A 189 -9.51 18.73 23.66
N ALA A 190 -9.50 17.47 23.20
CA ALA A 190 -8.59 17.02 22.15
C ALA A 190 -8.84 17.74 20.82
N ALA A 191 -10.11 18.01 20.48
CA ALA A 191 -10.47 18.83 19.32
C ALA A 191 -10.01 20.28 19.48
N ILE A 192 -10.19 20.88 20.67
CA ILE A 192 -9.67 22.22 20.99
C ILE A 192 -8.16 22.27 20.75
N HIS A 193 -7.40 21.34 21.33
CA HIS A 193 -5.94 21.33 21.21
C HIS A 193 -5.48 21.18 19.76
N ALA A 194 -6.08 20.27 19.00
CA ALA A 194 -5.70 20.03 17.61
C ALA A 194 -6.00 21.24 16.70
N VAL A 195 -7.15 21.90 16.89
CA VAL A 195 -7.49 23.10 16.10
C VAL A 195 -6.64 24.30 16.51
N GLU A 196 -6.40 24.49 17.81
CA GLU A 196 -5.60 25.62 18.30
C GLU A 196 -4.12 25.50 17.90
N GLU A 197 -3.58 24.28 17.81
CA GLU A 197 -2.25 24.03 17.24
C GLU A 197 -2.15 24.58 15.81
N LEU A 198 -3.13 24.27 14.94
CA LEU A 198 -3.18 24.83 13.58
C LEU A 198 -3.42 26.33 13.58
N ALA A 199 -4.28 26.83 14.47
CA ALA A 199 -4.56 28.25 14.58
C ALA A 199 -3.30 29.05 14.92
N GLN A 200 -2.48 28.54 15.83
CA GLN A 200 -1.17 29.12 16.17
C GLN A 200 -0.22 29.11 14.97
N THR A 201 -0.09 27.97 14.27
CA THR A 201 0.76 27.88 13.06
C THR A 201 0.29 28.86 11.97
N ALA A 202 -1.02 29.08 11.85
CA ALA A 202 -1.62 30.06 10.94
C ALA A 202 -1.59 31.51 11.47
N GLY A 203 -0.91 31.79 12.59
CA GLY A 203 -0.76 33.13 13.14
C GLY A 203 -2.04 33.73 13.74
N ARG A 204 -3.02 32.90 14.12
CA ARG A 204 -4.25 33.34 14.78
C ARG A 204 -4.02 33.51 16.28
N THR A 205 -4.61 34.57 16.84
CA THR A 205 -4.61 34.79 18.30
C THR A 205 -5.60 33.85 18.97
N LEU A 206 -5.13 33.06 19.93
CA LEU A 206 -5.97 32.18 20.73
C LEU A 206 -6.86 32.98 21.69
N ARG A 207 -8.14 32.60 21.77
CA ARG A 207 -9.17 33.31 22.55
C ARG A 207 -9.77 32.39 23.61
N VAL A 208 -10.55 32.94 24.55
CA VAL A 208 -11.35 32.16 25.51
C VAL A 208 -12.80 32.18 25.04
N TYR A 209 -13.47 31.03 25.09
CA TYR A 209 -14.81 30.84 24.56
C TYR A 209 -15.56 29.74 25.32
N ASP A 210 -16.88 29.81 25.25
CA ASP A 210 -17.79 28.76 25.70
C ASP A 210 -18.09 27.80 24.55
N VAL A 211 -18.21 26.52 24.85
CA VAL A 211 -18.58 25.43 23.93
C VAL A 211 -19.88 24.81 24.44
N ASN A 212 -20.98 25.05 23.73
CA ASN A 212 -22.30 24.50 24.06
C ASN A 212 -22.63 23.35 23.12
N ILE A 213 -23.04 22.21 23.67
CA ILE A 213 -23.28 20.96 22.95
C ILE A 213 -24.72 20.51 23.13
N THR A 214 -25.44 20.33 22.02
CA THR A 214 -26.79 19.77 21.97
C THR A 214 -26.78 18.51 21.08
N SER A 215 -27.44 17.44 21.51
CA SER A 215 -27.39 16.13 20.85
C SER A 215 -28.79 15.58 20.60
N GLU A 216 -29.06 15.15 19.37
CA GLU A 216 -30.23 14.35 18.99
C GLU A 216 -29.88 12.85 18.92
N LEU A 217 -28.66 12.46 19.31
CA LEU A 217 -28.15 11.08 19.25
C LEU A 217 -28.50 10.26 20.49
N ASP A 218 -29.24 10.87 21.41
CA ASP A 218 -29.64 10.34 22.70
C ASP A 218 -31.17 10.41 22.83
N ASP A 219 -31.76 9.47 23.57
CA ASP A 219 -33.18 9.51 23.90
C ASP A 219 -33.50 10.60 24.95
N ALA A 220 -34.79 10.83 25.20
CA ALA A 220 -35.23 11.83 26.18
C ALA A 220 -34.76 11.57 27.63
N SER A 221 -34.20 10.39 27.92
CA SER A 221 -33.61 10.02 29.22
C SER A 221 -32.07 10.11 29.23
N GLY A 222 -31.44 10.55 28.14
CA GLY A 222 -29.98 10.64 27.99
C GLY A 222 -29.31 9.32 27.63
N ARG A 223 -30.06 8.30 27.18
CA ARG A 223 -29.49 7.03 26.71
C ARG A 223 -29.14 7.12 25.23
N LYS A 224 -27.91 6.74 24.89
CA LYS A 224 -27.39 6.75 23.51
C LYS A 224 -28.12 5.75 22.62
N TYR A 225 -28.47 6.16 21.40
CA TYR A 225 -29.01 5.26 20.37
C TYR A 225 -27.94 4.36 19.68
N GLY A 226 -26.66 4.55 20.01
CA GLY A 226 -25.56 3.84 19.33
C GLY A 226 -25.12 4.48 17.99
N LEU A 227 -25.52 5.73 17.74
CA LEU A 227 -25.27 6.44 16.47
C LEU A 227 -23.90 7.15 16.39
N GLY A 228 -22.96 6.86 17.31
CA GLY A 228 -21.59 7.36 17.25
C GLY A 228 -21.35 8.77 17.84
N SER A 229 -21.90 9.07 19.02
CA SER A 229 -21.83 10.41 19.63
C SER A 229 -20.40 10.95 19.84
N SER A 230 -19.38 10.10 20.04
CA SER A 230 -17.98 10.50 20.20
C SER A 230 -17.37 11.08 18.91
N ALA A 231 -17.59 10.42 17.77
CA ALA A 231 -17.15 10.92 16.48
C ALA A 231 -17.89 12.22 16.11
N ALA A 232 -19.21 12.25 16.33
CA ALA A 232 -20.04 13.41 16.05
C ALA A 232 -19.63 14.65 16.87
N VAL A 233 -19.36 14.50 18.17
CA VAL A 233 -18.90 15.63 18.99
C VAL A 233 -17.52 16.12 18.55
N THR A 234 -16.57 15.23 18.25
CA THR A 234 -15.25 15.63 17.75
C THR A 234 -15.37 16.40 16.43
N VAL A 235 -16.15 15.88 15.46
CA VAL A 235 -16.33 16.52 14.15
C VAL A 235 -17.03 17.88 14.29
N ALA A 236 -18.10 17.97 15.08
CA ALA A 236 -18.83 19.23 15.28
C ALA A 236 -17.97 20.28 15.98
N THR A 237 -17.21 19.90 17.01
CA THR A 237 -16.27 20.81 17.71
C THR A 237 -15.15 21.28 16.76
N VAL A 238 -14.53 20.37 16.00
CA VAL A 238 -13.49 20.75 15.02
C VAL A 238 -14.07 21.72 13.98
N LYS A 239 -15.25 21.43 13.42
CA LYS A 239 -15.90 22.33 12.44
C LYS A 239 -16.20 23.71 13.02
N ALA A 240 -16.74 23.77 14.23
CA ALA A 240 -17.07 25.04 14.89
C ALA A 240 -15.80 25.87 15.15
N LEU A 241 -14.73 25.24 15.63
CA LEU A 241 -13.47 25.94 15.94
C LEU A 241 -12.67 26.34 14.69
N VAL A 242 -12.67 25.52 13.64
CA VAL A 242 -12.08 25.88 12.34
C VAL A 242 -12.77 27.13 11.78
N ARG A 243 -14.10 27.23 11.91
CA ARG A 243 -14.87 28.44 11.57
C ARG A 243 -14.52 29.61 12.51
N PHE A 244 -14.52 29.38 13.82
CA PHE A 244 -14.22 30.38 14.83
C PHE A 244 -12.86 31.06 14.60
N TYR A 245 -11.83 30.28 14.25
CA TYR A 245 -10.49 30.80 13.96
C TYR A 245 -10.26 31.21 12.50
N GLY A 246 -11.26 31.04 11.63
CA GLY A 246 -11.16 31.35 10.20
C GLY A 246 -10.02 30.60 9.51
N LEU A 247 -9.93 29.28 9.74
CA LEU A 247 -8.95 28.40 9.09
C LEU A 247 -9.53 27.85 7.78
N ASP A 248 -8.78 27.99 6.68
CA ASP A 248 -9.19 27.49 5.36
C ASP A 248 -8.64 26.08 5.17
N LEU A 249 -9.50 25.07 5.34
CA LEU A 249 -9.16 23.65 5.21
C LEU A 249 -10.04 22.99 4.16
N THR A 250 -9.43 22.14 3.33
CA THR A 250 -10.15 21.20 2.46
C THR A 250 -10.92 20.16 3.28
N SER A 251 -11.92 19.52 2.68
CA SER A 251 -12.69 18.46 3.34
C SER A 251 -11.81 17.30 3.82
N MET A 252 -10.73 16.99 3.10
CA MET A 252 -9.78 15.94 3.47
C MET A 252 -8.87 16.36 4.64
N GLN A 253 -8.35 17.59 4.64
CA GLN A 253 -7.60 18.13 5.79
C GLN A 253 -8.47 18.19 7.04
N LEU A 254 -9.76 18.55 6.90
CA LEU A 254 -10.72 18.57 7.99
C LEU A 254 -10.98 17.17 8.57
N TYR A 255 -11.07 16.14 7.71
CA TYR A 255 -11.14 14.73 8.14
C TYR A 255 -9.89 14.35 8.93
N LYS A 256 -8.70 14.61 8.38
CA LYS A 256 -7.43 14.26 9.02
C LYS A 256 -7.24 14.97 10.36
N LEU A 257 -7.65 16.23 10.45
CA LEU A 257 -7.65 17.00 11.70
C LEU A 257 -8.57 16.37 12.75
N ALA A 258 -9.81 16.03 12.36
CA ALA A 258 -10.75 15.36 13.26
C ALA A 258 -10.26 13.97 13.69
N PHE A 259 -9.64 13.21 12.77
CA PHE A 259 -9.02 11.92 13.08
C PHE A 259 -7.85 12.05 14.06
N SER A 260 -6.96 13.02 13.86
CA SER A 260 -5.85 13.31 14.78
C SER A 260 -6.34 13.73 16.16
N ALA A 261 -7.39 14.56 16.23
CA ALA A 261 -8.03 14.94 17.49
C ALA A 261 -8.61 13.72 18.23
N ALA A 262 -9.38 12.89 17.53
CA ALA A 262 -9.96 11.68 18.14
C ALA A 262 -8.89 10.70 18.63
N SER A 263 -7.80 10.54 17.87
CA SER A 263 -6.68 9.66 18.21
C SER A 263 -5.92 10.11 19.46
N ARG A 264 -5.94 11.41 19.78
CA ARG A 264 -5.37 11.95 21.03
C ARG A 264 -6.26 11.69 22.25
N ALA A 265 -7.57 11.53 22.07
CA ALA A 265 -8.52 11.35 23.17
C ALA A 265 -8.66 9.89 23.64
N GLN A 266 -8.54 8.90 22.74
CA GLN A 266 -8.72 7.47 23.05
C GLN A 266 -7.83 6.58 22.16
N LYS A 267 -7.67 5.29 22.52
CA LYS A 267 -7.01 4.29 21.66
C LYS A 267 -7.64 4.24 20.26
N VAL A 268 -6.79 4.13 19.24
CA VAL A 268 -7.08 4.45 17.83
C VAL A 268 -8.18 3.57 17.20
N GLY A 269 -9.34 4.17 16.89
CA GLY A 269 -10.41 3.57 16.07
C GLY A 269 -10.06 3.51 14.57
N SER A 270 -10.98 3.02 13.72
CA SER A 270 -10.75 2.94 12.27
C SER A 270 -10.82 4.28 11.53
N GLY A 271 -11.50 5.28 12.11
CA GLY A 271 -11.77 6.59 11.50
C GLY A 271 -13.01 6.63 10.60
N GLY A 272 -13.65 5.49 10.32
CA GLY A 272 -14.83 5.43 9.46
C GLY A 272 -16.05 6.17 10.04
N ASP A 273 -16.20 6.14 11.36
CA ASP A 273 -17.19 6.91 12.11
C ASP A 273 -17.00 8.43 11.98
N ILE A 274 -15.76 8.90 12.04
CA ILE A 274 -15.42 10.31 11.78
C ILE A 274 -15.75 10.68 10.33
N ALA A 275 -15.40 9.81 9.37
CA ALA A 275 -15.71 10.03 7.96
C ALA A 275 -17.22 10.13 7.73
N ALA A 276 -18.02 9.20 8.26
CA ALA A 276 -19.47 9.21 8.09
C ALA A 276 -20.13 10.44 8.72
N SER A 277 -19.71 10.84 9.93
CA SER A 277 -20.22 12.04 10.62
C SER A 277 -19.82 13.36 9.94
N LEU A 278 -18.69 13.38 9.22
CA LEU A 278 -18.17 14.57 8.55
C LEU A 278 -18.73 14.75 7.14
N PHE A 279 -18.71 13.68 6.34
CA PHE A 279 -19.10 13.73 4.93
C PHE A 279 -20.60 13.50 4.71
N GLY A 280 -21.30 12.83 5.63
CA GLY A 280 -22.70 12.44 5.45
C GLY A 280 -22.90 11.49 4.27
N GLY A 281 -24.16 11.28 3.87
CA GLY A 281 -24.48 10.35 2.78
C GLY A 281 -24.10 8.91 3.07
N CYS A 282 -24.04 8.08 2.01
CA CYS A 282 -23.43 6.75 2.07
C CYS A 282 -22.01 6.83 1.51
N ILE A 283 -21.06 6.27 2.24
CA ILE A 283 -19.64 6.29 1.88
C ILE A 283 -19.03 4.90 1.92
N ARG A 284 -18.16 4.62 0.97
CA ARG A 284 -17.16 3.55 1.06
C ARG A 284 -15.90 4.15 1.68
N PHE A 285 -15.39 3.54 2.74
CA PHE A 285 -14.26 4.02 3.52
C PHE A 285 -13.22 2.90 3.65
N THR A 286 -11.94 3.20 3.46
CA THR A 286 -10.82 2.32 3.77
C THR A 286 -9.94 2.98 4.83
N SER A 287 -9.60 2.22 5.86
CA SER A 287 -8.81 2.71 7.00
C SER A 287 -7.39 3.12 6.60
N VAL A 288 -6.90 4.17 7.27
CA VAL A 288 -5.50 4.60 7.17
C VAL A 288 -4.57 3.62 7.86
N ASP A 289 -3.29 3.60 7.47
CA ASP A 289 -2.22 3.08 8.30
C ASP A 289 -2.13 3.87 9.63
N ARG A 290 -2.71 3.30 10.68
CA ARG A 290 -2.80 3.95 11.99
C ARG A 290 -1.44 4.05 12.67
N GLN A 291 -0.55 3.09 12.45
CA GLN A 291 0.79 3.11 13.02
C GLN A 291 1.57 4.27 12.39
N TRP A 292 1.49 4.41 11.07
CA TRP A 292 2.10 5.51 10.33
C TRP A 292 1.62 6.89 10.83
N VAL A 293 0.32 7.05 11.09
CA VAL A 293 -0.23 8.31 11.63
C VAL A 293 0.26 8.54 13.07
N THR A 294 0.22 7.51 13.91
CA THR A 294 0.61 7.62 15.34
C THR A 294 2.08 7.99 15.50
N GLU A 295 2.97 7.35 14.73
CA GLU A 295 4.41 7.64 14.73
C GLU A 295 4.69 9.08 14.28
N ARG A 296 3.98 9.56 13.25
CA ARG A 296 4.17 10.92 12.73
C ARG A 296 3.57 11.99 13.63
N LEU A 297 2.48 11.70 14.35
CA LEU A 297 1.93 12.61 15.36
C LEU A 297 2.93 12.94 16.49
N GLN A 298 3.98 12.15 16.68
CA GLN A 298 5.02 12.39 17.68
C GLN A 298 6.15 13.33 17.21
N GLY A 299 6.35 13.49 15.90
CA GLY A 299 7.52 14.19 15.36
C GLY A 299 7.26 15.17 14.21
N VAL A 300 6.06 15.14 13.62
CA VAL A 300 5.66 16.01 12.50
C VAL A 300 4.64 17.02 12.97
N PRO A 301 4.82 18.34 12.72
CA PRO A 301 3.81 19.35 13.03
C PRO A 301 2.46 19.02 12.38
N LEU A 302 1.36 19.20 13.12
CA LEU A 302 0.03 18.79 12.63
C LEU A 302 -0.35 19.46 11.29
N ALA A 303 0.08 20.70 11.07
CA ALA A 303 -0.14 21.41 9.81
C ALA A 303 0.48 20.70 8.60
N GLU A 304 1.69 20.16 8.76
CA GLU A 304 2.37 19.40 7.70
C GLU A 304 1.73 18.02 7.53
N LEU A 305 1.39 17.35 8.64
CA LEU A 305 0.84 16.01 8.62
C LEU A 305 -0.51 15.91 7.90
N ILE A 306 -1.40 16.90 8.05
CA ILE A 306 -2.71 16.88 7.37
C ILE A 306 -2.61 17.14 5.86
N ASP A 307 -1.49 17.73 5.40
CA ASP A 307 -1.22 17.97 3.98
C ASP A 307 -0.64 16.74 3.27
N MET A 308 0.07 15.88 4.01
CA MET A 308 0.65 14.65 3.48
C MET A 308 -0.41 13.65 3.00
N PRO A 309 -0.16 12.87 1.93
CA PRO A 309 -0.99 11.71 1.62
C PRO A 309 -0.88 10.68 2.75
N TRP A 310 -2.02 10.15 3.20
CA TRP A 310 -2.08 9.15 4.28
C TRP A 310 -2.20 7.75 3.67
N PRO A 311 -1.21 6.85 3.87
CA PRO A 311 -1.22 5.53 3.26
C PRO A 311 -2.46 4.71 3.63
N GLY A 312 -3.03 4.01 2.64
CA GLY A 312 -4.22 3.17 2.81
C GLY A 312 -5.56 3.92 2.91
N LEU A 313 -5.55 5.23 3.23
CA LEU A 313 -6.78 6.01 3.35
C LEU A 313 -7.47 6.20 1.99
N SER A 314 -8.70 5.71 1.86
CA SER A 314 -9.54 5.93 0.68
C SER A 314 -10.99 6.18 1.08
N MET A 315 -11.65 7.14 0.42
CA MET A 315 -13.04 7.50 0.70
C MET A 315 -13.76 7.84 -0.59
N ALA A 316 -14.97 7.31 -0.77
CA ALA A 316 -15.80 7.56 -1.95
C ALA A 316 -17.28 7.58 -1.60
N ARG A 317 -18.06 8.41 -2.31
CA ARG A 317 -19.51 8.51 -2.12
C ARG A 317 -20.25 7.41 -2.87
N ILE A 318 -21.23 6.77 -2.24
CA ILE A 318 -22.17 5.84 -2.86
C ILE A 318 -23.53 6.54 -2.96
N ASP A 319 -24.01 6.76 -4.17
CA ASP A 319 -25.31 7.39 -4.43
C ASP A 319 -26.39 6.31 -4.52
N ALA A 320 -26.89 5.83 -3.38
CA ALA A 320 -27.82 4.68 -3.33
C ALA A 320 -29.14 4.93 -2.59
N PHE A 321 -29.16 5.83 -1.59
CA PHE A 321 -30.33 6.03 -0.73
C PHE A 321 -31.07 7.33 -1.08
N GLU A 322 -32.39 7.35 -0.82
CA GLU A 322 -33.17 8.60 -0.89
C GLU A 322 -32.59 9.62 0.11
N GLY A 323 -31.95 10.66 -0.42
CA GLY A 323 -31.56 11.82 0.38
C GLY A 323 -32.76 12.73 0.56
N ASN A 324 -32.93 13.28 1.76
CA ASN A 324 -33.85 14.39 2.00
C ASN A 324 -33.28 15.68 1.38
N SER A 325 -33.20 15.74 0.06
CA SER A 325 -32.86 16.96 -0.69
C SER A 325 -34.06 17.31 -1.54
N GLY A 326 -34.86 18.28 -1.09
CA GLY A 326 -36.02 18.82 -1.80
C GLY A 326 -35.69 19.58 -3.09
N VAL A 327 -34.86 19.01 -3.97
CA VAL A 327 -34.59 19.54 -5.31
C VAL A 327 -34.51 18.37 -6.31
N PRO A 328 -35.36 18.33 -7.36
CA PRO A 328 -35.30 17.28 -8.37
C PRO A 328 -34.00 17.37 -9.19
N SER A 329 -33.28 16.26 -9.32
CA SER A 329 -32.14 16.13 -10.23
C SER A 329 -32.61 16.25 -11.69
N ALA A 330 -32.21 17.34 -12.36
CA ALA A 330 -32.41 17.52 -13.79
C ALA A 330 -31.35 16.75 -14.58
N THR A 331 -31.84 16.05 -15.60
CA THR A 331 -31.15 15.30 -16.65
C THR A 331 -29.83 15.91 -17.14
N VAL A 332 -28.80 15.08 -17.21
CA VAL A 332 -27.51 15.34 -17.88
C VAL A 332 -27.75 15.53 -19.38
N GLY A 333 -27.66 16.78 -19.85
CA GLY A 333 -27.58 17.13 -21.27
C GLY A 333 -26.11 17.15 -21.72
N SER A 334 -25.82 16.40 -22.78
CA SER A 334 -24.52 16.38 -23.47
C SER A 334 -24.14 17.76 -24.01
N ALA A 335 -22.95 18.24 -23.64
CA ALA A 335 -22.34 19.41 -24.25
C ALA A 335 -21.84 19.08 -25.66
N GLY A 336 -22.51 19.64 -26.68
CA GLY A 336 -22.02 19.75 -28.06
C GLY A 336 -21.87 21.22 -28.41
N GLY A 337 -20.65 21.63 -28.78
CA GLY A 337 -20.27 23.01 -29.02
C GLY A 337 -21.00 23.68 -30.18
N LEU A 338 -21.27 24.97 -29.99
CA LEU A 338 -21.72 25.92 -31.01
C LEU A 338 -20.58 26.26 -31.97
N VAL A 339 -20.80 26.08 -33.27
CA VAL A 339 -20.20 26.92 -34.32
C VAL A 339 -21.27 27.27 -35.35
N ASP A 340 -21.54 28.57 -35.39
CA ASP A 340 -22.06 29.46 -36.43
C ASP A 340 -22.93 28.94 -37.59
N GLY A 341 -24.03 29.67 -37.80
CA GLY A 341 -25.08 29.36 -38.77
C GLY A 341 -24.83 29.87 -40.19
N ARG A 342 -25.52 29.22 -41.13
CA ARG A 342 -26.12 29.82 -42.33
C ARG A 342 -27.20 28.85 -42.85
N GLU A 343 -28.43 29.34 -42.93
CA GLU A 343 -29.54 28.76 -43.69
C GLU A 343 -29.14 28.56 -45.16
N VAL A 344 -29.60 27.48 -45.82
CA VAL A 344 -30.28 27.47 -47.14
C VAL A 344 -30.84 26.06 -47.40
N ASP A 345 -32.18 25.99 -47.47
CA ASP A 345 -33.08 25.38 -48.47
C ASP A 345 -32.83 23.98 -49.11
N ASP A 346 -33.98 23.36 -49.41
CA ASP A 346 -34.28 22.03 -49.90
C ASP A 346 -33.70 21.61 -51.28
N ARG A 347 -33.78 20.29 -51.51
CA ARG A 347 -33.82 19.51 -52.78
C ARG A 347 -32.47 19.00 -53.36
N HIS A 348 -32.30 17.68 -53.41
CA HIS A 348 -32.52 16.89 -54.64
C HIS A 348 -32.12 15.41 -54.50
N GLU A 349 -32.83 14.58 -55.28
CA GLU A 349 -32.72 13.13 -55.48
C GLU A 349 -31.41 12.68 -56.15
N GLY A 350 -31.03 11.41 -55.96
CA GLY A 350 -30.01 10.74 -56.78
C GLY A 350 -29.70 9.29 -56.38
N HIS A 351 -30.21 8.33 -57.15
CA HIS A 351 -30.01 6.86 -57.10
C HIS A 351 -28.54 6.38 -57.04
N ALA A 352 -28.16 5.47 -56.12
CA ALA A 352 -28.07 3.98 -56.22
C ALA A 352 -26.73 3.45 -56.85
N PRO A 353 -26.28 2.18 -56.68
CA PRO A 353 -26.94 1.01 -56.05
C PRO A 353 -26.08 0.06 -55.13
N ALA A 354 -26.81 -0.75 -54.33
CA ALA A 354 -26.67 -2.22 -54.05
C ALA A 354 -25.29 -2.89 -53.79
N ARG A 355 -25.07 -3.86 -52.88
CA ARG A 355 -25.96 -4.85 -52.20
C ARG A 355 -25.19 -5.70 -51.15
N ALA A 356 -25.96 -6.22 -50.16
CA ALA A 356 -25.87 -7.52 -49.44
C ALA A 356 -24.68 -7.76 -48.46
N SER A 357 -24.80 -8.39 -47.27
CA SER A 357 -25.83 -9.24 -46.66
C SER A 357 -25.57 -9.47 -45.16
N GLY A 358 -26.65 -9.64 -44.36
CA GLY A 358 -26.64 -10.53 -43.18
C GLY A 358 -26.86 -9.89 -41.81
N GLY A 359 -28.09 -9.44 -41.51
CA GLY A 359 -28.51 -9.10 -40.14
C GLY A 359 -29.40 -10.20 -39.55
N CYS A 360 -29.00 -10.75 -38.40
CA CYS A 360 -29.86 -11.48 -37.48
C CYS A 360 -30.08 -10.63 -36.22
N ALA A 361 -31.34 -10.51 -35.82
CA ALA A 361 -31.81 -9.74 -34.68
C ALA A 361 -31.33 -10.30 -33.34
N GLY A 362 -30.89 -9.41 -32.45
CA GLY A 362 -30.69 -9.66 -31.02
C GLY A 362 -31.36 -8.53 -30.24
N ALA A 363 -32.25 -8.91 -29.32
CA ALA A 363 -33.18 -8.04 -28.60
C ALA A 363 -32.50 -6.90 -27.82
N ARG A 364 -33.05 -5.69 -27.91
CA ARG A 364 -32.77 -4.60 -26.97
C ARG A 364 -33.64 -4.80 -25.73
N GLY A 365 -33.07 -5.32 -24.65
CA GLY A 365 -33.61 -5.17 -23.30
C GLY A 365 -33.12 -3.85 -22.71
N GLY A 366 -34.01 -2.86 -22.57
CA GLY A 366 -33.74 -1.67 -21.77
C GLY A 366 -33.90 -1.99 -20.29
N SER A 367 -32.84 -1.78 -19.50
CA SER A 367 -32.85 -2.02 -18.05
C SER A 367 -33.63 -0.93 -17.32
N LEU A 368 -34.75 -1.33 -16.71
CA LEU A 368 -35.49 -0.62 -15.67
C LEU A 368 -34.87 -1.01 -14.31
N ASN A 369 -33.90 -0.28 -13.73
CA ASN A 369 -33.37 -0.67 -12.41
C ASN A 369 -32.85 0.45 -11.49
N ASN A 370 -33.03 1.74 -11.80
CA ASN A 370 -32.40 2.83 -11.02
C ASN A 370 -33.36 3.51 -10.01
N ALA A 371 -34.07 2.73 -9.20
CA ALA A 371 -34.90 3.24 -8.12
C ALA A 371 -34.05 3.43 -6.84
N PRO A 372 -34.19 4.56 -6.12
CA PRO A 372 -33.40 4.79 -4.91
C PRO A 372 -33.81 3.79 -3.79
N LEU A 373 -32.93 3.60 -2.81
CA LEU A 373 -33.15 2.66 -1.71
C LEU A 373 -33.61 3.40 -0.44
N LYS A 374 -34.37 2.70 0.40
CA LYS A 374 -34.79 3.17 1.73
C LYS A 374 -34.12 2.35 2.82
N LEU A 375 -33.59 3.04 3.83
CA LEU A 375 -32.95 2.44 5.01
C LEU A 375 -33.92 2.51 6.18
N LEU A 376 -34.24 1.37 6.78
CA LEU A 376 -35.00 1.26 8.03
C LEU A 376 -34.04 0.92 9.16
N VAL A 377 -34.25 1.52 10.34
CA VAL A 377 -33.39 1.31 11.51
C VAL A 377 -34.25 0.92 12.69
N GLY A 378 -33.93 -0.20 13.34
CA GLY A 378 -34.59 -0.63 14.57
C GLY A 378 -33.63 -0.59 15.75
N TRP A 379 -34.09 -0.06 16.88
CA TRP A 379 -33.32 0.05 18.12
C TRP A 379 -33.84 -0.93 19.18
N THR A 380 -32.92 -1.62 19.84
CA THR A 380 -33.25 -2.71 20.79
C THR A 380 -33.21 -2.27 22.26
N GLY A 381 -32.74 -1.06 22.56
CA GLY A 381 -32.79 -0.46 23.91
C GLY A 381 -31.64 -0.79 24.86
N ASN A 382 -30.69 -1.64 24.45
CA ASN A 382 -29.52 -2.02 25.27
C ASN A 382 -28.24 -1.48 24.64
N PRO A 383 -27.67 -0.36 25.13
CA PRO A 383 -26.46 0.22 24.56
C PRO A 383 -25.21 -0.62 24.84
N ALA A 384 -24.33 -0.77 23.85
CA ALA A 384 -23.09 -1.52 23.98
C ALA A 384 -21.84 -0.66 23.70
N SER A 385 -20.80 -0.84 24.52
CA SER A 385 -19.54 -0.11 24.36
C SER A 385 -18.69 -0.74 23.24
N THR A 386 -18.67 -0.05 22.09
CA THR A 386 -17.99 -0.47 20.85
C THR A 386 -16.49 -0.72 21.00
N SER A 387 -15.77 0.09 21.81
CA SER A 387 -14.31 -0.02 21.94
C SER A 387 -13.84 -1.21 22.77
N ALA A 388 -14.64 -1.64 23.76
CA ALA A 388 -14.29 -2.76 24.63
C ALA A 388 -14.38 -4.12 23.93
N LEU A 389 -15.35 -4.28 23.01
CA LEU A 389 -15.58 -5.54 22.29
C LEU A 389 -14.53 -5.76 21.19
N VAL A 390 -14.09 -4.69 20.50
CA VAL A 390 -13.04 -4.76 19.46
C VAL A 390 -11.68 -5.13 20.05
N SER A 391 -11.34 -4.63 21.25
CA SER A 391 -10.07 -4.99 21.90
C SER A 391 -10.00 -6.47 22.31
N GLN A 392 -11.14 -7.07 22.70
CA GLN A 392 -11.20 -8.48 23.09
C GLN A 392 -10.98 -9.46 21.93
N VAL A 393 -11.34 -9.07 20.70
CA VAL A 393 -11.10 -9.87 19.47
C VAL A 393 -9.60 -9.99 19.17
N LYS A 394 -8.78 -8.99 19.52
CA LYS A 394 -7.35 -8.93 19.18
C LYS A 394 -6.43 -9.67 20.17
N GLU A 395 -6.90 -10.01 21.37
CA GLU A 395 -6.03 -10.44 22.48
C GLU A 395 -5.84 -11.97 22.60
N ARG A 396 -6.33 -12.80 21.65
CA ARG A 396 -6.21 -14.27 21.73
C ARG A 396 -5.16 -14.85 20.78
N SER A 397 -4.00 -15.19 21.34
CA SER A 397 -2.82 -15.72 20.65
C SER A 397 -2.86 -17.24 20.39
N ALA A 398 -3.62 -17.68 19.38
CA ALA A 398 -3.43 -19.02 18.80
C ALA A 398 -3.39 -18.95 17.26
N ALA A 399 -2.49 -19.72 16.65
CA ALA A 399 -2.28 -19.73 15.19
C ALA A 399 -3.56 -20.04 14.36
N GLU A 400 -4.52 -20.76 14.95
CA GLU A 400 -5.83 -21.05 14.36
C GLU A 400 -6.75 -19.81 14.33
N HIS A 401 -6.76 -19.00 15.40
CA HIS A 401 -7.52 -17.74 15.43
C HIS A 401 -6.98 -16.73 14.41
N GLU A 402 -5.66 -16.68 14.21
CA GLU A 402 -5.03 -15.81 13.23
C GLU A 402 -5.45 -16.15 11.79
N ARG A 403 -5.62 -17.45 11.50
CA ARG A 403 -6.11 -17.90 10.19
C ARG A 403 -7.59 -17.54 9.99
N LEU A 404 -8.45 -17.88 10.94
CA LEU A 404 -9.89 -17.59 10.87
C LEU A 404 -10.16 -16.09 10.78
N TYR A 405 -9.38 -15.28 11.51
CA TYR A 405 -9.47 -13.83 11.44
C TYR A 405 -9.06 -13.30 10.06
N ARG A 406 -7.98 -13.80 9.45
CA ARG A 406 -7.59 -13.44 8.07
C ARG A 406 -8.64 -13.85 7.03
N GLU A 407 -9.26 -15.02 7.18
CA GLU A 407 -10.37 -15.47 6.32
C GLU A 407 -11.59 -14.52 6.45
N PHE A 408 -11.93 -14.11 7.68
CA PHE A 408 -12.97 -13.10 7.94
C PHE A 408 -12.66 -11.77 7.25
N LEU A 409 -11.44 -11.24 7.40
CA LEU A 409 -11.01 -9.99 6.78
C LEU A 409 -11.16 -10.04 5.25
N HIS A 410 -10.65 -11.10 4.63
CA HIS A 410 -10.73 -11.26 3.17
C HIS A 410 -12.18 -11.32 2.66
N ALA A 411 -13.01 -12.15 3.29
CA ALA A 411 -14.41 -12.31 2.90
C ALA A 411 -15.21 -11.02 3.11
N SER A 412 -14.91 -10.27 4.17
CA SER A 412 -15.50 -8.95 4.42
C SER A 412 -15.18 -7.97 3.29
N ASP A 413 -13.93 -7.91 2.84
CA ASP A 413 -13.52 -7.03 1.74
C ASP A 413 -14.26 -7.36 0.44
N VAL A 414 -14.40 -8.66 0.11
CA VAL A 414 -15.12 -9.11 -1.11
C VAL A 414 -16.57 -8.68 -1.03
N CYS A 415 -17.19 -8.92 0.13
CA CYS A 415 -18.57 -8.55 0.40
C CYS A 415 -18.77 -7.03 0.30
N VAL A 416 -17.86 -6.21 0.84
CA VAL A 416 -17.95 -4.75 0.84
C VAL A 416 -17.83 -4.18 -0.56
N ASP A 417 -16.88 -4.63 -1.37
CA ASP A 417 -16.72 -4.11 -2.74
C ASP A 417 -17.91 -4.49 -3.62
N ALA A 418 -18.36 -5.76 -3.56
CA ALA A 418 -19.55 -6.21 -4.28
C ALA A 418 -20.81 -5.46 -3.85
N LEU A 419 -20.97 -5.20 -2.54
CA LEU A 419 -22.08 -4.43 -2.02
C LEU A 419 -22.04 -2.96 -2.47
N ALA A 420 -20.85 -2.34 -2.50
CA ALA A 420 -20.71 -0.95 -2.93
C ALA A 420 -21.14 -0.76 -4.40
N GLU A 421 -20.82 -1.71 -5.26
CA GLU A 421 -21.27 -1.73 -6.66
C GLU A 421 -22.77 -1.94 -6.77
N ALA A 422 -23.29 -2.97 -6.09
CA ALA A 422 -24.70 -3.30 -6.11
C ALA A 422 -25.59 -2.16 -5.58
N LEU A 423 -25.12 -1.42 -4.57
CA LEU A 423 -25.80 -0.24 -4.05
C LEU A 423 -25.85 0.90 -5.10
N VAL A 424 -24.79 1.11 -5.88
CA VAL A 424 -24.81 2.11 -6.98
C VAL A 424 -25.74 1.68 -8.10
N GLU A 425 -25.79 0.39 -8.40
CA GLU A 425 -26.62 -0.17 -9.48
C GLU A 425 -28.08 -0.36 -9.10
N GLY A 426 -28.44 -0.23 -7.81
CA GLY A 426 -29.76 -0.57 -7.31
C GLY A 426 -30.09 -2.07 -7.38
N ASN A 427 -29.08 -2.94 -7.46
CA ASN A 427 -29.26 -4.38 -7.64
C ASN A 427 -29.63 -5.07 -6.30
N MET A 428 -30.93 -5.10 -5.99
CA MET A 428 -31.45 -5.60 -4.71
C MET A 428 -31.19 -7.08 -4.45
N GLU A 429 -31.04 -7.92 -5.49
CA GLU A 429 -30.67 -9.32 -5.32
C GLU A 429 -29.25 -9.44 -4.76
N VAL A 430 -28.31 -8.70 -5.35
CA VAL A 430 -26.91 -8.68 -4.90
C VAL A 430 -26.78 -7.96 -3.55
N VAL A 431 -27.50 -6.85 -3.33
CA VAL A 431 -27.54 -6.16 -2.02
C VAL A 431 -28.03 -7.12 -0.94
N SER A 432 -29.10 -7.87 -1.17
CA SER A 432 -29.64 -8.82 -0.19
C SER A 432 -28.66 -9.94 0.12
N ARG A 433 -28.02 -10.49 -0.92
CA ARG A 433 -26.98 -11.52 -0.76
C ARG A 433 -25.80 -10.98 0.05
N CYS A 434 -25.24 -9.83 -0.30
CA CYS A 434 -24.08 -9.27 0.40
C CYS A 434 -24.40 -8.83 1.83
N ILE A 435 -25.59 -8.26 2.10
CA ILE A 435 -26.00 -7.96 3.48
C ILE A 435 -26.17 -9.25 4.30
N GLY A 436 -26.70 -10.31 3.69
CA GLY A 436 -26.76 -11.64 4.30
C GLY A 436 -25.38 -12.21 4.59
N GLU A 437 -24.44 -12.13 3.64
CA GLU A 437 -23.04 -12.54 3.80
C GLU A 437 -22.36 -11.75 4.93
N ALA A 438 -22.53 -10.42 4.97
CA ALA A 438 -22.01 -9.58 6.04
C ALA A 438 -22.55 -10.01 7.42
N ARG A 439 -23.84 -10.38 7.53
CA ARG A 439 -24.41 -10.95 8.77
C ARG A 439 -23.72 -12.26 9.15
N GLN A 440 -23.51 -13.17 8.19
CA GLN A 440 -22.85 -14.46 8.45
C GLN A 440 -21.39 -14.30 8.86
N LEU A 441 -20.66 -13.36 8.26
CA LEU A 441 -19.29 -13.05 8.66
C LEU A 441 -19.21 -12.54 10.11
N LEU A 442 -20.15 -11.70 10.52
CA LEU A 442 -20.24 -11.24 11.92
C LEU A 442 -20.62 -12.38 12.88
N LYS A 443 -21.48 -13.32 12.47
CA LYS A 443 -21.77 -14.52 13.26
C LYS A 443 -20.55 -15.43 13.38
N GLY A 444 -19.84 -15.67 12.28
CA GLY A 444 -18.57 -16.42 12.31
C GLY A 444 -17.55 -15.78 13.24
N LEU A 445 -17.39 -14.45 13.16
CA LEU A 445 -16.54 -13.69 14.08
C LEU A 445 -17.00 -13.86 15.53
N SER A 446 -18.30 -13.75 15.81
CA SER A 446 -18.90 -13.97 17.13
C SER A 446 -18.57 -15.37 17.68
N ASP A 447 -18.63 -16.40 16.84
CA ASP A 447 -18.44 -17.80 17.23
C ASP A 447 -16.99 -18.09 17.65
N PHE A 448 -15.99 -17.64 16.89
CA PHE A 448 -14.59 -17.93 17.22
C PHE A 448 -13.97 -16.95 18.22
N THR A 449 -14.50 -15.74 18.36
CA THR A 449 -14.02 -14.76 19.35
C THR A 449 -14.72 -14.91 20.71
N GLY A 450 -15.91 -15.51 20.73
CA GLY A 450 -16.77 -15.56 21.91
C GLY A 450 -17.41 -14.20 22.26
N THR A 451 -17.30 -13.21 21.37
CA THR A 451 -17.91 -11.89 21.53
C THR A 451 -19.37 -11.94 21.08
N LEU A 452 -20.34 -11.57 21.93
CA LEU A 452 -21.75 -11.53 21.53
C LEU A 452 -22.04 -10.35 20.60
N ILE A 453 -21.97 -10.56 19.28
CA ILE A 453 -22.21 -9.51 18.28
C ILE A 453 -23.71 -9.34 18.00
N GLU A 454 -24.41 -10.42 17.61
CA GLU A 454 -25.85 -10.42 17.34
C GLU A 454 -26.60 -10.94 18.59
N THR A 455 -27.36 -10.07 19.26
CA THR A 455 -28.20 -10.48 20.39
C THR A 455 -29.48 -11.15 19.90
N PRO A 456 -30.19 -11.94 20.73
CA PRO A 456 -31.47 -12.54 20.35
C PRO A 456 -32.50 -11.52 19.83
N LYS A 457 -32.47 -10.29 20.36
CA LYS A 457 -33.36 -9.20 19.91
C LYS A 457 -32.98 -8.66 18.52
N LEU A 458 -31.69 -8.60 18.22
CA LEU A 458 -31.20 -8.26 16.87
C LEU A 458 -31.50 -9.37 15.88
N THR A 459 -31.39 -10.64 16.27
CA THR A 459 -31.84 -11.77 15.45
C THR A 459 -33.32 -11.63 15.09
N GLU A 460 -34.19 -11.36 16.09
CA GLU A 460 -35.62 -11.14 15.85
C GLU A 460 -35.90 -9.94 14.92
N LEU A 461 -35.18 -8.83 15.10
CA LEU A 461 -35.27 -7.66 14.21
C LEU A 461 -34.98 -8.04 12.76
N ILE A 462 -33.87 -8.75 12.52
CA ILE A 462 -33.42 -9.12 11.18
C ILE A 462 -34.37 -10.13 10.55
N ASP A 463 -34.80 -11.14 11.30
CA ASP A 463 -35.66 -12.21 10.78
C ASP A 463 -37.03 -11.67 10.38
N VAL A 464 -37.60 -10.71 11.13
CA VAL A 464 -38.81 -9.98 10.72
C VAL A 464 -38.59 -9.28 9.39
N ALA A 465 -37.53 -8.48 9.26
CA ALA A 465 -37.26 -7.74 8.02
C ALA A 465 -37.06 -8.67 6.81
N GLN A 466 -36.34 -9.78 6.99
CA GLN A 466 -36.13 -10.79 5.95
C GLN A 466 -37.41 -11.52 5.54
N ALA A 467 -38.35 -11.73 6.46
CA ALA A 467 -39.65 -12.34 6.14
C ALA A 467 -40.48 -11.49 5.15
N TYR A 468 -40.30 -10.17 5.17
CA TYR A 468 -40.89 -9.26 4.18
C TYR A 468 -39.99 -9.05 2.95
N GLY A 469 -38.85 -9.73 2.84
CA GLY A 469 -37.94 -9.62 1.69
C GLY A 469 -36.95 -8.46 1.76
N ALA A 470 -36.74 -7.85 2.93
CA ALA A 470 -35.74 -6.81 3.13
C ALA A 470 -34.34 -7.40 3.41
N ALA A 471 -33.30 -6.70 2.95
CA ALA A 471 -31.92 -7.03 3.27
C ALA A 471 -31.55 -6.48 4.65
N ALA A 472 -31.36 -7.34 5.66
CA ALA A 472 -31.19 -6.88 7.04
C ALA A 472 -30.02 -7.53 7.79
N LYS A 473 -29.43 -6.76 8.71
CA LYS A 473 -28.34 -7.18 9.61
C LYS A 473 -28.21 -6.24 10.83
N SER A 474 -27.39 -6.63 11.80
CA SER A 474 -26.94 -5.73 12.87
C SER A 474 -26.01 -4.64 12.32
N SER A 475 -26.00 -3.45 12.93
CA SER A 475 -25.09 -2.36 12.57
C SER A 475 -24.27 -1.92 13.79
N GLY A 476 -22.94 -1.95 13.67
CA GLY A 476 -22.01 -1.52 14.72
C GLY A 476 -21.27 -2.66 15.41
N ALA A 477 -20.68 -2.40 16.58
CA ALA A 477 -19.73 -3.30 17.23
C ALA A 477 -20.36 -4.27 18.25
N GLY A 478 -21.61 -4.68 18.02
CA GLY A 478 -22.24 -5.80 18.72
C GLY A 478 -22.72 -5.51 20.16
N GLY A 479 -23.43 -6.46 20.77
CA GLY A 479 -23.87 -6.39 22.18
C GLY A 479 -25.22 -5.70 22.45
N GLY A 480 -25.79 -5.06 21.43
CA GLY A 480 -27.05 -4.30 21.49
C GLY A 480 -26.83 -2.85 21.08
N ASP A 481 -27.60 -2.39 20.09
CA ASP A 481 -27.84 -0.97 19.79
C ASP A 481 -28.86 -0.89 18.63
N CYS A 482 -28.41 -0.98 17.36
CA CYS A 482 -29.28 -0.86 16.19
C CYS A 482 -29.13 -2.04 15.20
N GLY A 483 -30.24 -2.40 14.54
CA GLY A 483 -30.25 -3.20 13.31
C GLY A 483 -30.72 -2.35 12.13
N ILE A 484 -30.27 -2.70 10.92
CA ILE A 484 -30.66 -2.05 9.68
C ILE A 484 -31.42 -3.01 8.77
N ALA A 485 -32.35 -2.48 7.98
CA ALA A 485 -32.98 -3.17 6.87
C ALA A 485 -33.02 -2.25 5.64
N ILE A 486 -32.68 -2.78 4.47
CA ILE A 486 -32.66 -2.06 3.19
C ILE A 486 -33.80 -2.60 2.31
N VAL A 487 -34.63 -1.70 1.80
CA VAL A 487 -35.76 -2.00 0.91
C VAL A 487 -35.73 -1.08 -0.32
N PRO A 488 -36.28 -1.50 -1.48
CA PRO A 488 -36.38 -0.65 -2.67
C PRO A 488 -37.40 0.48 -2.46
N ALA A 489 -37.06 1.72 -2.80
CA ALA A 489 -38.01 2.83 -2.84
C ALA A 489 -38.64 2.94 -4.24
N LEU A 490 -39.96 2.75 -4.36
CA LEU A 490 -40.66 2.94 -5.63
C LEU A 490 -41.11 4.39 -5.78
N ARG A 491 -40.91 4.96 -6.99
CA ARG A 491 -41.57 6.22 -7.38
C ARG A 491 -43.07 5.93 -7.56
N GLY A 492 -43.90 6.65 -6.81
CA GLY A 492 -45.35 6.57 -6.92
C GLY A 492 -45.81 6.65 -8.37
N ASP A 493 -46.66 5.72 -8.77
CA ASP A 493 -47.42 5.85 -9.99
C ASP A 493 -48.52 6.91 -9.78
N ALA A 494 -49.01 7.48 -10.88
CA ALA A 494 -50.09 8.47 -10.84
C ALA A 494 -51.46 7.88 -10.37
N SER A 495 -51.46 6.67 -9.79
CA SER A 495 -52.65 5.96 -9.30
C SER A 495 -52.75 5.89 -7.77
N GLY A 496 -51.69 6.27 -7.03
CA GLY A 496 -51.78 6.56 -5.59
C GLY A 496 -51.95 5.34 -4.68
N ALA A 497 -51.58 4.14 -5.13
CA ALA A 497 -51.49 2.95 -4.28
C ALA A 497 -50.03 2.48 -4.17
N ASN A 498 -49.37 2.81 -3.07
CA ASN A 498 -47.97 2.44 -2.77
C ASN A 498 -47.87 1.03 -2.19
N ASP A 499 -47.45 0.03 -2.96
CA ASP A 499 -47.24 -1.34 -2.43
C ASP A 499 -46.00 -1.45 -1.49
N ASN A 500 -44.95 -0.61 -1.65
CA ASN A 500 -43.72 -0.67 -0.83
C ASN A 500 -43.72 0.23 0.43
N ASP A 501 -44.59 1.25 0.51
CA ASP A 501 -44.88 1.88 1.82
C ASP A 501 -45.58 0.88 2.74
N GLY A 502 -46.34 -0.07 2.19
CA GLY A 502 -46.87 -1.22 2.89
C GLY A 502 -45.77 -2.06 3.55
N GLN A 503 -44.79 -2.52 2.78
CA GLN A 503 -43.66 -3.34 3.27
C GLN A 503 -42.90 -2.65 4.42
N SER A 504 -42.51 -1.38 4.24
CA SER A 504 -41.80 -0.63 5.29
C SER A 504 -42.64 -0.42 6.55
N ALA A 505 -43.94 -0.12 6.38
CA ALA A 505 -44.86 0.09 7.49
C ALA A 505 -45.17 -1.21 8.24
N GLU A 506 -45.24 -2.35 7.54
CA GLU A 506 -45.43 -3.68 8.11
C GLU A 506 -44.22 -4.13 8.93
N ILE A 507 -43.00 -4.00 8.39
CA ILE A 507 -41.76 -4.26 9.14
C ILE A 507 -41.72 -3.42 10.42
N CYS A 508 -41.95 -2.11 10.32
CA CYS A 508 -41.96 -1.21 11.48
C CYS A 508 -43.08 -1.53 12.49
N ARG A 509 -44.24 -2.00 12.04
CA ARG A 509 -45.34 -2.41 12.92
C ARG A 509 -44.96 -3.66 13.69
N GLU A 510 -44.46 -4.68 13.00
CA GLU A 510 -44.09 -5.94 13.64
C GLU A 510 -42.87 -5.79 14.56
N TRP A 511 -41.91 -4.91 14.23
CA TRP A 511 -40.86 -4.50 15.16
C TRP A 511 -41.45 -3.90 16.45
N ARG A 512 -42.43 -2.97 16.37
CA ARG A 512 -43.08 -2.39 17.56
C ARG A 512 -43.81 -3.43 18.39
N ASP A 513 -44.54 -4.34 17.75
CA ASP A 513 -45.27 -5.42 18.43
C ASP A 513 -44.33 -6.34 19.20
N ARG A 514 -43.09 -6.47 18.72
CA ARG A 514 -42.01 -7.20 19.38
C ARG A 514 -41.16 -6.32 20.30
N GLY A 515 -41.51 -5.06 20.55
CA GLY A 515 -40.74 -4.19 21.45
C GLY A 515 -39.38 -3.72 20.91
N ILE A 516 -39.22 -3.71 19.59
CA ILE A 516 -38.11 -3.06 18.89
C ILE A 516 -38.61 -1.69 18.44
N LEU A 517 -37.89 -0.62 18.77
CA LEU A 517 -38.30 0.74 18.41
C LEU A 517 -37.80 1.08 17.01
N PRO A 518 -38.67 1.28 15.99
CA PRO A 518 -38.23 1.82 14.71
C PRO A 518 -37.82 3.27 14.91
N LEU A 519 -36.58 3.60 14.53
CA LEU A 519 -36.09 4.98 14.55
C LEU A 519 -36.44 5.64 13.22
N ASP A 520 -37.09 6.80 13.29
CA ASP A 520 -37.34 7.64 12.12
C ASP A 520 -36.03 8.36 11.75
N LEU A 521 -35.27 7.71 10.86
CA LEU A 521 -33.95 8.11 10.38
C LEU A 521 -33.89 8.01 8.86
N SER A 522 -33.29 9.01 8.24
CA SER A 522 -32.95 9.03 6.83
C SER A 522 -31.45 9.17 6.63
N VAL A 523 -30.94 8.69 5.49
CA VAL A 523 -29.56 8.96 5.08
C VAL A 523 -29.46 10.44 4.74
N THR A 524 -28.51 11.12 5.38
CA THR A 524 -28.25 12.55 5.14
C THR A 524 -27.85 12.79 3.70
N ALA A 525 -28.20 13.97 3.16
CA ALA A 525 -27.52 14.44 1.96
C ALA A 525 -26.01 14.60 2.22
N PRO A 526 -25.14 14.42 1.20
CA PRO A 526 -23.71 14.67 1.34
C PRO A 526 -23.44 16.08 1.89
N GLN A 527 -22.68 16.17 2.97
CA GLN A 527 -22.34 17.42 3.67
C GLN A 527 -21.07 18.08 3.13
N LEU A 528 -20.13 17.26 2.63
CA LEU A 528 -18.88 17.70 2.03
C LEU A 528 -18.61 16.90 0.74
N ARG A 529 -17.75 17.44 -0.12
CA ARG A 529 -17.49 16.85 -1.44
C ARG A 529 -16.58 15.61 -1.32
N LEU A 530 -17.06 14.50 -1.84
CA LEU A 530 -16.29 13.30 -2.16
C LEU A 530 -16.58 12.91 -3.61
N ASP A 531 -15.61 12.26 -4.23
CA ASP A 531 -15.82 11.68 -5.56
C ASP A 531 -16.72 10.43 -5.45
N GLY A 532 -17.55 10.21 -6.47
CA GLY A 532 -18.44 9.05 -6.53
C GLY A 532 -17.68 7.74 -6.63
N TRP A 533 -18.20 6.67 -6.03
CA TRP A 533 -17.58 5.35 -5.96
C TRP A 533 -17.27 4.82 -7.36
N MET A 534 -18.18 4.93 -8.33
CA MET A 534 -17.88 4.49 -9.69
C MET A 534 -16.78 5.31 -10.36
N ALA A 535 -16.58 6.58 -10.01
CA ALA A 535 -15.48 7.39 -10.52
C ALA A 535 -14.16 7.13 -9.79
N VAL A 536 -14.19 6.83 -8.48
CA VAL A 536 -13.02 6.39 -7.71
C VAL A 536 -12.62 4.99 -8.16
N ARG A 537 -13.56 4.05 -8.20
CA ARG A 537 -13.39 2.70 -8.75
C ARG A 537 -13.00 2.75 -10.21
N SER A 538 -13.55 3.61 -11.05
CA SER A 538 -13.07 3.74 -12.44
C SER A 538 -11.71 4.40 -12.51
N ARG A 539 -11.33 5.32 -11.62
CA ARG A 539 -9.95 5.83 -11.56
C ARG A 539 -8.98 4.82 -10.97
N GLN A 540 -9.41 3.96 -10.06
CA GLN A 540 -8.64 2.82 -9.58
C GLN A 540 -8.55 1.78 -10.68
N ALA A 541 -9.67 1.44 -11.32
CA ALA A 541 -9.82 0.51 -12.43
C ALA A 541 -9.24 1.05 -13.74
N ASN A 542 -9.04 2.36 -13.92
CA ASN A 542 -8.35 3.02 -15.05
C ASN A 542 -6.91 3.39 -14.68
N ALA A 543 -6.58 3.62 -13.40
CA ALA A 543 -5.21 3.47 -12.92
C ALA A 543 -4.80 1.99 -12.91
N LEU A 544 -5.75 1.07 -13.08
CA LEU A 544 -5.56 -0.32 -13.45
C LEU A 544 -5.74 -0.48 -14.98
N SER A 545 -6.63 0.23 -15.71
CA SER A 545 -6.97 -0.03 -17.15
C SER A 545 -6.42 0.93 -18.21
N GLY A 546 -6.31 2.22 -17.91
CA GLY A 546 -5.29 3.09 -18.53
C GLY A 546 -3.88 2.63 -18.14
N ALA A 547 -3.73 1.98 -16.97
CA ALA A 547 -2.57 1.14 -16.74
C ALA A 547 -2.59 -0.15 -17.60
N TYR A 548 -3.73 -0.80 -17.87
CA TYR A 548 -3.79 -2.03 -18.67
C TYR A 548 -3.34 -1.83 -20.12
N ALA A 549 -3.36 -0.59 -20.64
CA ALA A 549 -2.88 -0.29 -22.00
C ALA A 549 -1.52 0.42 -22.06
N GLN A 550 -1.13 1.27 -21.09
CA GLN A 550 0.13 2.03 -21.17
C GLN A 550 0.87 2.26 -19.82
N GLY A 551 0.33 1.88 -18.66
CA GLY A 551 0.89 2.21 -17.33
C GLY A 551 1.16 1.05 -16.36
N TYR A 552 0.76 -0.20 -16.66
CA TYR A 552 0.98 -1.37 -15.79
C TYR A 552 2.46 -1.75 -15.72
N GLY A 553 3.23 -1.47 -16.78
CA GLY A 553 4.67 -1.70 -16.79
C GLY A 553 5.40 -0.88 -15.73
N GLU A 554 5.04 0.39 -15.55
CA GLU A 554 5.74 1.31 -14.64
C GLU A 554 5.46 1.02 -13.17
N ASN A 555 4.18 0.90 -12.79
CA ASN A 555 3.79 0.59 -11.40
C ASN A 555 4.21 -0.81 -10.97
N ARG A 556 4.09 -1.83 -11.84
CA ARG A 556 4.58 -3.18 -11.56
C ARG A 556 6.09 -3.20 -11.30
N LYS A 557 6.87 -2.46 -12.09
CA LYS A 557 8.33 -2.44 -11.95
C LYS A 557 8.76 -1.77 -10.65
N ASN A 558 8.06 -0.72 -10.22
CA ASN A 558 8.31 -0.10 -8.92
C ASN A 558 7.88 -1.00 -7.77
N GLU A 559 6.77 -1.73 -7.92
CA GLU A 559 6.28 -2.70 -6.94
C GLU A 559 7.22 -3.92 -6.80
N HIS A 560 7.68 -4.50 -7.92
CA HIS A 560 8.69 -5.56 -7.94
C HIS A 560 9.97 -5.13 -7.23
N MET A 561 10.44 -3.91 -7.49
CA MET A 561 11.63 -3.36 -6.84
C MET A 561 11.42 -3.21 -5.32
N ARG A 562 10.29 -2.65 -4.89
CA ARG A 562 9.95 -2.52 -3.46
C ARG A 562 9.86 -3.88 -2.77
N LEU A 563 9.12 -4.83 -3.36
CA LEU A 563 8.94 -6.17 -2.79
C LEU A 563 10.27 -6.96 -2.78
N ALA A 564 11.12 -6.79 -3.79
CA ALA A 564 12.47 -7.37 -3.79
C ALA A 564 13.35 -6.81 -2.66
N LEU A 565 13.24 -5.51 -2.36
CA LEU A 565 13.92 -4.90 -1.21
C LEU A 565 13.35 -5.41 0.13
N ASP A 566 12.03 -5.64 0.22
CA ASP A 566 11.37 -6.13 1.43
C ASP A 566 11.73 -7.59 1.79
N GLN A 567 12.13 -8.42 0.82
CA GLN A 567 12.53 -9.82 1.06
C GLN A 567 13.82 -9.96 1.89
N ARG A 568 14.61 -8.90 2.05
CA ARG A 568 15.89 -8.92 2.79
C ARG A 568 15.77 -9.00 4.32
N ARG A 569 14.60 -9.37 4.86
CA ARG A 569 14.46 -9.65 6.30
C ARG A 569 14.79 -11.09 6.72
N HIS A 570 15.28 -11.92 5.81
CA HIS A 570 15.75 -13.27 6.14
C HIS A 570 17.27 -13.41 6.00
N GLU A 571 18.00 -13.21 7.11
CA GLU A 571 19.38 -13.67 7.34
C GLU A 571 19.46 -15.22 7.45
N GLY A 572 18.70 -15.91 6.58
CA GLY A 572 18.60 -17.35 6.57
C GLY A 572 19.83 -18.01 5.97
N ARG A 573 19.97 -19.30 6.27
CA ARG A 573 20.90 -20.21 5.59
C ARG A 573 20.61 -20.23 4.08
N ASN A 574 21.64 -20.16 3.26
CA ASN A 574 21.59 -20.25 1.79
C ASN A 574 22.38 -21.49 1.34
N ALA A 575 22.01 -22.11 0.22
CA ALA A 575 22.70 -23.30 -0.31
C ALA A 575 24.21 -23.10 -0.55
N PHE A 576 24.70 -21.87 -0.76
CA PHE A 576 26.15 -21.62 -0.81
C PHE A 576 26.85 -21.94 0.52
N ASP A 577 26.14 -21.91 1.66
CA ASP A 577 26.67 -22.25 2.99
C ASP A 577 26.96 -23.76 3.13
N ASP A 578 26.35 -24.58 2.27
CA ASP A 578 26.56 -26.03 2.21
C ASP A 578 27.81 -26.42 1.41
N ILE A 579 28.41 -25.46 0.69
CA ILE A 579 29.62 -25.62 -0.10
C ILE A 579 30.81 -25.09 0.68
N ARG A 580 31.85 -25.91 0.86
CA ARG A 580 33.08 -25.54 1.56
C ARG A 580 34.31 -25.99 0.79
N PHE A 581 35.31 -25.12 0.68
CA PHE A 581 36.61 -25.55 0.16
C PHE A 581 37.33 -26.44 1.16
N VAL A 582 37.99 -27.49 0.66
CA VAL A 582 39.04 -28.17 1.42
C VAL A 582 40.29 -27.31 1.32
N HIS A 583 40.71 -26.74 2.45
CA HIS A 583 41.88 -25.87 2.48
C HIS A 583 43.18 -26.68 2.58
N HIS A 584 44.05 -26.50 1.60
CA HIS A 584 45.39 -27.08 1.57
C HIS A 584 46.42 -26.01 1.94
N SER A 585 46.92 -26.05 3.18
CA SER A 585 47.67 -24.93 3.78
C SER A 585 49.00 -24.57 3.11
N LEU A 586 49.52 -25.41 2.21
CA LEU A 586 50.77 -25.17 1.49
C LEU A 586 50.56 -24.90 -0.01
N ASP A 587 49.32 -24.90 -0.50
CA ASP A 587 49.01 -24.69 -1.93
C ASP A 587 48.84 -23.21 -2.27
N SER A 588 48.77 -22.33 -1.27
CA SER A 588 48.54 -20.90 -1.50
C SER A 588 49.66 -20.25 -2.30
N ILE A 589 49.28 -19.32 -3.18
CA ILE A 589 50.17 -18.56 -4.05
C ILE A 589 50.13 -17.06 -3.71
N SER A 590 51.00 -16.25 -4.30
CA SER A 590 50.94 -14.80 -4.14
C SER A 590 49.72 -14.23 -4.88
N ALA A 591 49.06 -13.22 -4.31
CA ALA A 591 47.94 -12.54 -4.97
C ALA A 591 48.29 -11.96 -6.35
N SER A 592 49.55 -11.55 -6.55
CA SER A 592 50.05 -11.05 -7.84
C SER A 592 50.16 -12.12 -8.93
N GLU A 593 50.05 -13.40 -8.56
CA GLU A 593 50.10 -14.53 -9.50
C GLU A 593 48.71 -14.94 -10.00
N VAL A 594 47.65 -14.30 -9.53
CA VAL A 594 46.26 -14.59 -9.90
C VAL A 594 45.84 -13.74 -11.10
N ASP A 595 45.44 -14.40 -12.18
CA ASP A 595 44.65 -13.82 -13.26
C ASP A 595 43.16 -14.08 -13.00
N SER A 596 42.42 -13.02 -12.70
CA SER A 596 40.97 -13.11 -12.46
C SER A 596 40.15 -13.00 -13.74
N SER A 597 40.77 -12.85 -14.91
CA SER A 597 40.02 -12.66 -16.14
C SER A 597 39.27 -13.91 -16.61
N THR A 598 38.18 -13.69 -17.32
CA THR A 598 37.34 -14.73 -17.92
C THR A 598 36.92 -14.34 -19.34
N ARG A 599 36.32 -15.26 -20.10
CA ARG A 599 35.70 -14.99 -21.40
C ARG A 599 34.22 -15.32 -21.37
N VAL A 600 33.38 -14.31 -21.55
CA VAL A 600 31.92 -14.45 -21.62
C VAL A 600 31.45 -13.89 -22.96
N CYS A 601 30.62 -14.66 -23.68
CA CYS A 601 30.05 -14.25 -24.97
C CYS A 601 31.11 -13.74 -25.97
N GLY A 602 32.29 -14.36 -26.00
CA GLY A 602 33.40 -14.00 -26.89
C GLY A 602 34.21 -12.75 -26.48
N ARG A 603 33.89 -12.11 -25.36
CA ARG A 603 34.63 -10.95 -24.83
C ARG A 603 35.40 -11.32 -23.56
N ARG A 604 36.60 -10.77 -23.42
CA ARG A 604 37.40 -10.89 -22.19
C ARG A 604 36.88 -9.90 -21.15
N TRP A 605 36.60 -10.37 -19.95
CA TRP A 605 36.28 -9.56 -18.78
C TRP A 605 37.43 -9.67 -17.78
N ASP A 606 37.81 -8.55 -17.15
CA ASP A 606 38.88 -8.56 -16.15
C ASP A 606 38.47 -9.27 -14.86
N PHE A 607 37.17 -9.26 -14.54
CA PHE A 607 36.61 -9.98 -13.40
C PHE A 607 35.35 -10.75 -13.83
N PRO A 608 35.11 -11.96 -13.30
CA PRO A 608 33.99 -12.82 -13.66
C PRO A 608 32.75 -12.46 -12.83
N LEU A 609 32.42 -11.16 -12.79
CA LEU A 609 31.37 -10.58 -11.96
C LEU A 609 30.57 -9.58 -12.81
N TYR A 610 29.25 -9.57 -12.67
CA TYR A 610 28.39 -8.60 -13.36
C TYR A 610 27.14 -8.27 -12.55
N VAL A 611 26.55 -7.10 -12.83
CA VAL A 611 25.22 -6.75 -12.33
C VAL A 611 24.19 -7.44 -13.21
N ASN A 612 23.37 -8.32 -12.63
CA ASN A 612 22.36 -9.04 -13.41
C ASN A 612 21.04 -8.24 -13.51
N ALA A 613 20.19 -8.64 -14.46
CA ALA A 613 18.98 -7.93 -14.85
C ALA A 613 18.03 -7.65 -13.69
N MET A 614 17.57 -6.41 -13.57
CA MET A 614 16.65 -5.99 -12.50
C MET A 614 15.49 -5.17 -13.03
N THR A 615 15.75 -3.98 -13.58
CA THR A 615 14.70 -2.98 -13.81
C THR A 615 14.93 -2.11 -15.07
N GLY A 616 14.04 -1.15 -15.29
CA GLY A 616 14.00 -0.19 -16.40
C GLY A 616 12.59 -0.10 -16.95
N GLY A 617 12.10 1.04 -17.42
CA GLY A 617 10.71 1.20 -17.89
C GLY A 617 9.75 1.84 -16.91
N SER A 618 10.27 2.64 -15.97
CA SER A 618 9.61 3.69 -15.19
C SER A 618 10.65 4.79 -14.91
N SER A 619 10.22 5.99 -14.49
CA SER A 619 11.15 7.08 -14.12
C SER A 619 12.11 6.67 -13.00
N GLN A 620 11.59 6.09 -11.91
CA GLN A 620 12.38 5.57 -10.80
C GLN A 620 13.36 4.47 -11.25
N ALA A 621 12.89 3.55 -12.09
CA ALA A 621 13.75 2.50 -12.64
C ALA A 621 14.85 3.05 -13.56
N GLY A 622 14.57 4.15 -14.27
CA GLY A 622 15.55 4.88 -15.06
C GLY A 622 16.66 5.50 -14.22
N GLU A 623 16.33 6.02 -13.02
CA GLU A 623 17.33 6.53 -12.07
C GLU A 623 18.23 5.40 -11.55
N VAL A 624 17.64 4.25 -11.19
CA VAL A 624 18.39 3.06 -10.78
C VAL A 624 19.32 2.57 -11.90
N ASN A 625 18.82 2.50 -13.14
CA ASN A 625 19.65 2.15 -14.30
C ASN A 625 20.79 3.14 -14.51
N ALA A 626 20.56 4.44 -14.29
CA ALA A 626 21.60 5.45 -14.39
C ALA A 626 22.68 5.28 -13.32
N SER A 627 22.28 4.99 -12.08
CA SER A 627 23.20 4.70 -10.97
C SER A 627 24.01 3.44 -11.21
N LEU A 628 23.37 2.34 -11.60
CA LEU A 628 24.05 1.08 -11.93
C LEU A 628 25.01 1.23 -13.11
N ALA A 629 24.67 2.05 -14.11
CA ALA A 629 25.58 2.34 -15.22
C ALA A 629 26.83 3.10 -14.77
N ARG A 630 26.70 4.08 -13.85
CA ARG A 630 27.86 4.77 -13.26
C ARG A 630 28.73 3.81 -12.45
N VAL A 631 28.11 2.93 -11.66
CA VAL A 631 28.81 1.88 -10.88
C VAL A 631 29.54 0.92 -11.82
N ALA A 632 28.88 0.44 -12.88
CA ALA A 632 29.48 -0.44 -13.88
C ALA A 632 30.66 0.24 -14.60
N ALA A 633 30.51 1.49 -15.02
CA ALA A 633 31.59 2.26 -15.64
C ALA A 633 32.78 2.49 -14.68
N ALA A 634 32.51 2.80 -13.41
CA ALA A 634 33.54 3.06 -12.40
C ALA A 634 34.31 1.80 -11.99
N THR A 635 33.65 0.64 -12.01
CA THR A 635 34.25 -0.62 -11.59
C THR A 635 34.74 -1.45 -12.77
N GLY A 636 34.19 -1.28 -13.98
CA GLY A 636 34.50 -2.08 -15.16
C GLY A 636 33.84 -3.47 -15.19
N ILE A 637 32.76 -3.68 -14.43
CA ILE A 637 31.97 -4.93 -14.53
C ILE A 637 30.86 -4.80 -15.58
N ALA A 638 30.40 -5.92 -16.13
CA ALA A 638 29.27 -5.91 -17.07
C ALA A 638 27.94 -5.60 -16.37
N LEU A 639 26.96 -5.12 -17.14
CA LEU A 639 25.63 -4.73 -16.65
C LEU A 639 24.51 -5.30 -17.54
N ALA A 640 23.59 -6.04 -16.95
CA ALA A 640 22.37 -6.48 -17.61
C ALA A 640 21.17 -5.61 -17.23
N THR A 641 20.34 -5.30 -18.22
CA THR A 641 19.12 -4.51 -18.01
C THR A 641 17.93 -5.38 -17.65
N GLY A 642 16.91 -4.78 -17.01
CA GLY A 642 15.60 -5.42 -16.90
C GLY A 642 14.90 -5.53 -18.26
N SER A 643 13.74 -6.21 -18.31
CA SER A 643 13.02 -6.45 -19.57
C SER A 643 12.67 -5.14 -20.29
N GLN A 644 13.17 -5.01 -21.52
CA GLN A 644 12.95 -3.88 -22.44
C GLN A 644 11.58 -3.91 -23.10
N SER A 645 10.76 -4.95 -22.88
CA SER A 645 9.42 -5.07 -23.46
C SER A 645 8.58 -3.81 -23.25
N SER A 646 8.68 -3.13 -22.10
CA SER A 646 7.93 -1.88 -21.86
C SER A 646 8.35 -0.75 -22.79
N ALA A 647 9.64 -0.61 -23.10
CA ALA A 647 10.13 0.44 -23.99
C ALA A 647 9.85 0.14 -25.46
N LEU A 648 9.76 -1.15 -25.82
CA LEU A 648 9.34 -1.57 -27.17
C LEU A 648 7.85 -1.26 -27.42
N HIS A 649 7.00 -1.42 -26.41
CA HIS A 649 5.57 -1.08 -26.50
C HIS A 649 5.31 0.43 -26.31
N ASN A 650 6.10 1.10 -25.46
CA ASN A 650 6.03 2.53 -25.23
C ASN A 650 7.40 3.20 -25.42
N PRO A 651 7.66 3.78 -26.61
CA PRO A 651 8.94 4.39 -26.93
C PRO A 651 9.35 5.55 -26.01
N THR A 652 8.43 6.20 -25.29
CA THR A 652 8.78 7.26 -24.33
C THR A 652 9.62 6.74 -23.17
N LEU A 653 9.57 5.43 -22.90
CA LEU A 653 10.34 4.77 -21.85
C LEU A 653 11.73 4.33 -22.30
N ALA A 654 12.09 4.50 -23.58
CA ALA A 654 13.41 4.12 -24.08
C ALA A 654 14.55 4.81 -23.31
N GLU A 655 14.37 6.07 -22.89
CA GLU A 655 15.40 6.81 -22.14
C GLU A 655 15.77 6.13 -20.80
N THR A 656 14.84 5.41 -20.18
CA THR A 656 15.09 4.67 -18.94
C THR A 656 16.06 3.48 -19.13
N PHE A 657 16.33 3.09 -20.37
CA PHE A 657 17.28 2.05 -20.76
C PHE A 657 18.51 2.65 -21.44
N THR A 658 18.32 3.55 -22.42
CA THR A 658 19.44 4.15 -23.18
C THR A 658 20.36 5.01 -22.32
N VAL A 659 19.89 5.45 -21.14
CA VAL A 659 20.74 6.08 -20.12
C VAL A 659 21.96 5.23 -19.75
N ILE A 660 21.85 3.90 -19.78
CA ILE A 660 22.95 2.99 -19.49
C ILE A 660 24.08 3.19 -20.49
N ARG A 661 23.79 3.08 -21.79
CA ARG A 661 24.80 3.28 -22.84
C ARG A 661 25.32 4.72 -22.90
N ARG A 662 24.50 5.71 -22.52
CA ARG A 662 24.93 7.11 -22.45
C ARG A 662 26.00 7.34 -21.39
N LEU A 663 25.87 6.68 -20.23
CA LEU A 663 26.78 6.80 -19.10
C LEU A 663 27.96 5.82 -19.17
N ASP A 664 27.76 4.65 -19.77
CA ASP A 664 28.79 3.65 -20.01
C ASP A 664 28.86 3.28 -21.51
N ARG A 665 29.71 4.01 -22.24
CA ARG A 665 29.83 3.89 -23.70
C ARG A 665 30.57 2.65 -24.17
N THR A 666 31.38 2.04 -23.32
CA THR A 666 32.33 0.97 -23.69
C THR A 666 32.15 -0.31 -22.88
N GLY A 667 31.44 -0.25 -21.75
CA GLY A 667 31.16 -1.42 -20.94
C GLY A 667 30.28 -2.43 -21.66
N PHE A 668 30.38 -3.67 -21.19
CA PHE A 668 29.62 -4.79 -21.73
C PHE A 668 28.20 -4.76 -21.17
N VAL A 669 27.21 -4.58 -22.02
CA VAL A 669 25.79 -4.46 -21.65
C VAL A 669 24.98 -5.61 -22.24
N PHE A 670 24.12 -6.21 -21.41
CA PHE A 670 23.11 -7.15 -21.88
C PHE A 670 21.77 -6.45 -22.11
N ALA A 671 21.26 -6.55 -23.34
CA ALA A 671 19.85 -6.33 -23.63
C ALA A 671 19.01 -7.45 -23.00
N ASN A 672 17.71 -7.23 -22.78
CA ASN A 672 16.88 -8.20 -22.09
C ASN A 672 15.42 -8.19 -22.56
N ILE A 673 14.92 -9.36 -22.96
CA ILE A 673 13.54 -9.57 -23.41
C ILE A 673 12.96 -10.86 -22.82
N GLY A 674 11.63 -10.95 -22.82
CA GLY A 674 10.91 -12.17 -22.44
C GLY A 674 10.85 -13.18 -23.59
N PRO A 675 10.52 -14.44 -23.30
CA PRO A 675 10.55 -15.54 -24.27
C PRO A 675 9.34 -15.50 -25.24
N ASP A 676 8.34 -14.68 -24.94
CA ASP A 676 7.20 -14.41 -25.82
C ASP A 676 7.54 -13.44 -26.98
N ALA A 677 8.69 -12.75 -26.91
CA ALA A 677 9.05 -11.76 -27.92
C ALA A 677 9.34 -12.39 -29.29
N GLY A 678 8.99 -11.66 -30.34
CA GLY A 678 9.38 -11.99 -31.71
C GLY A 678 10.84 -11.63 -32.02
N VAL A 679 11.32 -12.09 -33.18
CA VAL A 679 12.67 -11.75 -33.67
C VAL A 679 12.86 -10.23 -33.79
N ASP A 680 11.90 -9.52 -34.39
CA ASP A 680 12.02 -8.06 -34.59
C ASP A 680 12.13 -7.30 -33.27
N GLU A 681 11.39 -7.73 -32.24
CA GLU A 681 11.45 -7.14 -30.90
C GLU A 681 12.80 -7.41 -30.22
N ALA A 682 13.32 -8.62 -30.35
CA ALA A 682 14.64 -8.99 -29.85
C ALA A 682 15.74 -8.14 -30.50
N LEU A 683 15.70 -7.97 -31.83
CA LEU A 683 16.64 -7.11 -32.55
C LEU A 683 16.52 -5.64 -32.15
N ALA A 684 15.29 -5.13 -32.01
CA ALA A 684 15.05 -3.76 -31.56
C ALA A 684 15.56 -3.52 -30.13
N ALA A 685 15.47 -4.51 -29.23
CA ALA A 685 16.03 -4.41 -27.88
C ALA A 685 17.56 -4.31 -27.89
N VAL A 686 18.23 -5.11 -28.73
CA VAL A 686 19.69 -5.03 -28.93
C VAL A 686 20.08 -3.66 -29.48
N ASP A 687 19.39 -3.20 -30.52
CA ASP A 687 19.68 -1.93 -31.19
C ASP A 687 19.47 -0.72 -30.27
N MET A 688 18.43 -0.75 -29.41
CA MET A 688 18.10 0.34 -28.48
C MET A 688 19.30 0.77 -27.62
N MET A 689 20.14 -0.17 -27.20
CA MET A 689 21.28 0.11 -26.31
C MET A 689 22.64 -0.22 -26.93
N HIS A 690 22.65 -0.67 -28.20
CA HIS A 690 23.83 -1.27 -28.82
C HIS A 690 24.46 -2.32 -27.90
N ALA A 691 23.64 -3.28 -27.44
CA ALA A 691 24.08 -4.28 -26.46
C ALA A 691 25.05 -5.30 -27.08
N GLU A 692 25.99 -5.81 -26.28
CA GLU A 692 26.96 -6.83 -26.72
C GLU A 692 26.40 -8.25 -26.66
N ALA A 693 25.32 -8.47 -25.92
CA ALA A 693 24.61 -9.75 -25.84
C ALA A 693 23.13 -9.52 -25.50
N LEU A 694 22.29 -10.50 -25.83
CA LEU A 694 20.86 -10.49 -25.55
C LEU A 694 20.52 -11.56 -24.52
N GLN A 695 19.92 -11.17 -23.40
CA GLN A 695 19.31 -12.09 -22.46
C GLN A 695 17.85 -12.37 -22.83
N ILE A 696 17.45 -13.64 -22.78
CA ILE A 696 16.05 -14.06 -22.75
C ILE A 696 15.78 -14.66 -21.38
N HIS A 697 14.90 -14.06 -20.58
CA HIS A 697 14.50 -14.69 -19.31
C HIS A 697 13.46 -15.77 -19.53
N LEU A 698 13.60 -16.89 -18.81
CA LEU A 698 12.55 -17.86 -18.60
C LEU A 698 11.97 -17.60 -17.22
N ASN A 699 10.68 -17.28 -17.17
CA ASN A 699 10.00 -16.87 -15.94
C ASN A 699 8.65 -17.57 -15.78
N ALA A 700 8.52 -18.82 -16.24
CA ALA A 700 7.23 -19.53 -16.30
C ALA A 700 6.53 -19.62 -14.93
N VAL A 701 7.30 -19.83 -13.85
CA VAL A 701 6.75 -19.85 -12.48
C VAL A 701 6.25 -18.47 -12.07
N GLN A 702 7.05 -17.42 -12.33
CA GLN A 702 6.64 -16.03 -12.12
C GLN A 702 5.37 -15.70 -12.89
N GLU A 703 5.30 -15.99 -14.20
CA GLU A 703 4.12 -15.77 -15.04
C GLU A 703 2.89 -16.52 -14.51
N THR A 704 3.07 -17.77 -14.06
CA THR A 704 2.00 -18.59 -13.48
C THR A 704 1.43 -17.98 -12.21
N ILE A 705 2.29 -17.37 -11.38
CA ILE A 705 1.87 -16.71 -10.14
C ILE A 705 1.41 -15.29 -10.43
N MET A 706 1.85 -14.61 -11.47
CA MET A 706 1.35 -13.27 -11.82
C MET A 706 -0.17 -13.30 -12.09
N PRO A 707 -0.97 -12.39 -11.51
CA PRO A 707 -2.38 -12.24 -11.85
C PRO A 707 -2.62 -12.07 -13.34
N GLU A 708 -1.78 -11.26 -13.97
CA GLU A 708 -1.81 -10.91 -15.40
C GLU A 708 -0.89 -11.76 -16.29
N GLY A 709 -0.14 -12.70 -15.70
CA GLY A 709 0.90 -13.42 -16.44
C GLY A 709 0.35 -14.44 -17.43
N SER A 710 1.21 -14.91 -18.33
CA SER A 710 0.88 -15.95 -19.29
C SER A 710 0.57 -17.29 -18.60
N ARG A 711 -0.29 -18.10 -19.22
CA ARG A 711 -0.49 -19.53 -18.90
C ARG A 711 -0.10 -20.45 -20.06
N SER A 712 0.49 -19.87 -21.10
CA SER A 712 0.90 -20.56 -22.32
C SER A 712 2.38 -20.36 -22.54
N PHE A 713 3.13 -21.46 -22.51
CA PHE A 713 4.59 -21.48 -22.64
C PHE A 713 5.07 -22.29 -23.85
N SER A 714 4.13 -22.82 -24.65
CA SER A 714 4.43 -23.76 -25.74
C SER A 714 5.17 -23.13 -26.91
N SER A 715 5.05 -21.82 -27.10
CA SER A 715 5.73 -21.07 -28.17
C SER A 715 7.20 -20.76 -27.86
N TRP A 716 7.61 -20.84 -26.59
CA TRP A 716 8.93 -20.37 -26.16
C TRP A 716 10.10 -21.07 -26.87
N PRO A 717 10.12 -22.41 -27.04
CA PRO A 717 11.23 -23.08 -27.73
C PRO A 717 11.41 -22.61 -29.18
N ASP A 718 10.32 -22.41 -29.92
CA ASP A 718 10.38 -21.96 -31.31
C ASP A 718 10.78 -20.49 -31.41
N ASN A 719 10.27 -19.62 -30.53
CA ASN A 719 10.69 -18.23 -30.44
C ASN A 719 12.19 -18.11 -30.15
N ILE A 720 12.67 -18.85 -29.15
CA ILE A 720 14.09 -18.88 -28.79
C ILE A 720 14.93 -19.34 -29.97
N ARG A 721 14.54 -20.42 -30.66
CA ARG A 721 15.26 -20.90 -31.86
C ARG A 721 15.36 -19.82 -32.93
N HIS A 722 14.26 -19.14 -33.24
CA HIS A 722 14.25 -18.09 -34.25
C HIS A 722 15.11 -16.88 -33.84
N ILE A 723 15.07 -16.47 -32.57
CA ILE A 723 15.90 -15.36 -32.06
C ILE A 723 17.38 -15.74 -32.10
N VAL A 724 17.75 -16.94 -31.65
CA VAL A 724 19.14 -17.44 -31.67
C VAL A 724 19.68 -17.45 -33.10
N GLN A 725 18.88 -17.86 -34.09
CA GLN A 725 19.28 -17.90 -35.49
C GLN A 725 19.41 -16.50 -36.12
N ALA A 726 18.64 -15.52 -35.66
CA ALA A 726 18.58 -14.18 -36.25
C ALA A 726 19.43 -13.13 -35.53
N SER A 727 19.74 -13.32 -34.25
CA SER A 727 20.41 -12.32 -33.41
C SER A 727 21.84 -12.05 -33.89
N PRO A 728 22.24 -10.78 -34.09
CA PRO A 728 23.60 -10.42 -34.47
C PRO A 728 24.60 -10.50 -33.31
N VAL A 729 24.09 -10.68 -32.08
CA VAL A 729 24.87 -10.78 -30.85
C VAL A 729 24.58 -12.10 -30.12
N PRO A 730 25.50 -12.61 -29.29
CA PRO A 730 25.27 -13.83 -28.51
C PRO A 730 23.99 -13.75 -27.67
N VAL A 731 23.21 -14.83 -27.70
CA VAL A 731 21.99 -14.98 -26.90
C VAL A 731 22.29 -15.80 -25.65
N VAL A 732 21.92 -15.25 -24.49
CA VAL A 732 22.03 -15.87 -23.17
C VAL A 732 20.63 -16.20 -22.67
N ILE A 733 20.33 -17.46 -22.42
CA ILE A 733 19.06 -17.83 -21.79
C ILE A 733 19.24 -17.84 -20.28
N LYS A 734 18.44 -17.07 -19.55
CA LYS A 734 18.54 -17.00 -18.09
C LYS A 734 17.26 -17.46 -17.41
N GLU A 735 17.37 -18.08 -16.24
CA GLU A 735 16.25 -18.17 -15.30
C GLU A 735 16.11 -16.83 -14.53
N VAL A 736 15.15 -16.74 -13.62
CA VAL A 736 14.85 -15.58 -12.77
C VAL A 736 14.80 -15.91 -11.27
N GLY A 737 15.19 -17.12 -10.83
CA GLY A 737 15.28 -17.47 -9.41
C GLY A 737 14.80 -18.89 -9.05
N PHE A 738 14.43 -19.70 -10.04
CA PHE A 738 13.91 -21.06 -9.87
C PHE A 738 14.88 -22.14 -10.36
N GLY A 739 16.04 -21.78 -10.94
CA GLY A 739 17.10 -22.71 -11.28
C GLY A 739 16.92 -23.44 -12.62
N MET A 740 18.02 -23.64 -13.35
CA MET A 740 18.04 -24.34 -14.63
C MET A 740 18.64 -25.74 -14.52
N SER A 741 17.83 -26.76 -14.81
CA SER A 741 18.27 -28.17 -14.77
C SER A 741 19.16 -28.56 -15.97
N PRO A 742 19.99 -29.61 -15.86
CA PRO A 742 20.73 -30.15 -17.01
C PRO A 742 19.84 -30.54 -18.19
N ARG A 743 18.63 -31.03 -17.93
CA ARG A 743 17.64 -31.33 -18.97
C ARG A 743 17.28 -30.08 -19.75
N THR A 744 17.00 -28.97 -19.06
CA THR A 744 16.67 -27.69 -19.68
C THR A 744 17.86 -27.17 -20.49
N VAL A 745 19.07 -27.23 -19.94
CA VAL A 745 20.29 -26.79 -20.65
C VAL A 745 20.52 -27.59 -21.94
N ARG A 746 20.34 -28.92 -21.92
CA ARG A 746 20.41 -29.75 -23.13
C ARG A 746 19.36 -29.38 -24.16
N GLN A 747 18.11 -29.16 -23.73
CA GLN A 747 17.05 -28.69 -24.63
C GLN A 747 17.40 -27.35 -25.27
N LEU A 748 17.96 -26.41 -24.51
CA LEU A 748 18.39 -25.11 -25.04
C LEU A 748 19.57 -25.26 -26.01
N ALA A 749 20.53 -26.16 -25.72
CA ALA A 749 21.63 -26.47 -26.63
C ALA A 749 21.11 -26.96 -27.99
N ASP A 750 20.10 -27.83 -28.01
CA ASP A 750 19.44 -28.30 -29.23
C ASP A 750 18.74 -27.18 -30.02
N LEU A 751 18.39 -26.07 -29.36
CA LEU A 751 17.85 -24.85 -30.01
C LEU A 751 18.96 -23.91 -30.53
N GLY A 752 20.24 -24.27 -30.34
CA GLY A 752 21.40 -23.48 -30.74
C GLY A 752 21.93 -22.52 -29.67
N VAL A 753 21.40 -22.57 -28.44
CA VAL A 753 21.86 -21.73 -27.34
C VAL A 753 23.26 -22.17 -26.91
N ARG A 754 24.16 -21.20 -26.72
CA ARG A 754 25.56 -21.47 -26.32
C ARG A 754 25.94 -20.91 -24.95
N THR A 755 25.08 -20.10 -24.35
CA THR A 755 25.30 -19.54 -23.01
C THR A 755 23.99 -19.53 -22.23
N VAL A 756 24.06 -19.96 -20.97
CA VAL A 756 22.91 -19.91 -20.04
C VAL A 756 23.31 -19.22 -18.73
N ASP A 757 22.35 -18.67 -18.01
CA ASP A 757 22.48 -18.27 -16.61
C ASP A 757 21.47 -19.05 -15.76
N VAL A 758 21.97 -19.86 -14.82
CA VAL A 758 21.11 -20.80 -14.09
C VAL A 758 20.11 -20.12 -13.16
N SER A 759 20.39 -18.90 -12.68
CA SER A 759 19.58 -18.11 -11.74
C SER A 759 18.75 -18.95 -10.76
N GLY A 760 19.41 -19.60 -9.82
CA GLY A 760 18.78 -20.53 -8.87
C GLY A 760 18.12 -19.85 -7.67
N CYS A 761 17.39 -20.64 -6.88
CA CYS A 761 16.78 -20.15 -5.65
C CYS A 761 17.83 -19.87 -4.56
N GLY A 762 17.49 -18.98 -3.62
CA GLY A 762 18.34 -18.55 -2.50
C GLY A 762 18.58 -17.04 -2.41
N GLY A 763 18.11 -16.27 -3.40
CA GLY A 763 18.09 -14.80 -3.39
C GLY A 763 16.66 -14.27 -3.47
N THR A 764 16.43 -13.37 -4.43
CA THR A 764 15.08 -12.87 -4.75
C THR A 764 14.16 -14.03 -5.18
N ASP A 765 13.05 -14.22 -4.49
CA ASP A 765 12.00 -15.18 -4.84
C ASP A 765 10.87 -14.45 -5.54
N PHE A 766 10.85 -14.52 -6.88
CA PHE A 766 9.77 -13.91 -7.66
C PHE A 766 8.42 -14.58 -7.40
N GLY A 767 8.36 -15.84 -6.97
CA GLY A 767 7.11 -16.47 -6.57
C GLY A 767 6.48 -15.76 -5.38
N VAL A 768 7.29 -15.42 -4.38
CA VAL A 768 6.86 -14.58 -3.25
C VAL A 768 6.46 -13.19 -3.73
N ILE A 769 7.26 -12.51 -4.56
CA ILE A 769 6.93 -11.16 -5.07
C ILE A 769 5.55 -11.16 -5.75
N GLU A 770 5.31 -12.09 -6.66
CA GLU A 770 4.05 -12.13 -7.41
C GLU A 770 2.88 -12.59 -6.56
N ASN A 771 3.14 -13.43 -5.56
CA ASN A 771 2.10 -13.86 -4.64
C ASN A 771 1.74 -12.77 -3.61
N GLU A 772 2.67 -11.89 -3.25
CA GLU A 772 2.38 -10.66 -2.49
C GLU A 772 1.51 -9.68 -3.30
N ARG A 773 1.62 -9.70 -4.63
CA ARG A 773 0.73 -8.96 -5.53
C ARG A 773 -0.66 -9.58 -5.66
N ARG A 774 -0.88 -10.79 -5.11
CA ARG A 774 -2.19 -11.43 -5.06
C ARG A 774 -2.86 -11.20 -3.70
N ARG A 775 -4.09 -10.73 -3.77
CA ARG A 775 -4.96 -10.48 -2.61
C ARG A 775 -5.12 -11.68 -1.66
N LEU A 776 -5.03 -12.91 -2.16
CA LEU A 776 -5.24 -14.16 -1.41
C LEU A 776 -3.96 -14.94 -1.13
N HIS A 777 -2.81 -14.49 -1.65
CA HIS A 777 -1.56 -15.25 -1.60
C HIS A 777 -1.71 -16.72 -2.03
N GLU A 778 -2.57 -16.98 -3.03
CA GLU A 778 -3.07 -18.31 -3.44
C GLU A 778 -1.95 -19.32 -3.73
N TYR A 779 -0.77 -18.83 -4.12
CA TYR A 779 0.39 -19.63 -4.49
C TYR A 779 1.46 -19.67 -3.41
N ALA A 780 1.14 -19.35 -2.14
CA ALA A 780 2.12 -19.35 -1.05
C ALA A 780 2.80 -20.72 -0.85
N TYR A 781 2.13 -21.81 -1.23
CA TYR A 781 2.69 -23.16 -1.23
C TYR A 781 3.81 -23.37 -2.26
N MET A 782 3.99 -22.43 -3.20
CA MET A 782 5.09 -22.41 -4.18
C MET A 782 6.27 -21.54 -3.74
N ASN A 783 6.25 -20.94 -2.55
CA ASN A 783 7.39 -20.20 -2.02
C ASN A 783 8.61 -21.13 -1.90
N GLY A 784 9.77 -20.68 -2.36
CA GLY A 784 10.98 -21.51 -2.43
C GLY A 784 10.95 -22.60 -3.50
N TRP A 785 10.02 -22.53 -4.47
CA TRP A 785 10.01 -23.44 -5.62
C TRP A 785 11.32 -23.36 -6.43
N GLY A 786 11.72 -24.47 -7.04
CA GLY A 786 12.88 -24.53 -7.93
C GLY A 786 14.10 -25.20 -7.31
N GLN A 787 15.26 -25.00 -7.95
CA GLN A 787 16.55 -25.56 -7.55
C GLN A 787 17.52 -24.46 -7.16
N SER A 788 18.32 -24.71 -6.13
CA SER A 788 19.31 -23.74 -5.67
C SER A 788 20.44 -23.55 -6.68
N THR A 789 21.08 -22.38 -6.66
CA THR A 789 22.20 -22.09 -7.56
C THR A 789 23.32 -23.12 -7.46
N PRO A 790 23.80 -23.50 -6.25
CA PRO A 790 24.81 -24.56 -6.12
C PRO A 790 24.34 -25.91 -6.64
N LEU A 791 23.08 -26.30 -6.43
CA LEU A 791 22.55 -27.57 -6.91
C LEU A 791 22.51 -27.63 -8.44
N CYS A 792 22.12 -26.52 -9.10
CA CYS A 792 22.15 -26.43 -10.56
C CYS A 792 23.57 -26.61 -11.10
N LEU A 793 24.55 -25.91 -10.50
CA LEU A 793 25.94 -25.96 -10.92
C LEU A 793 26.57 -27.35 -10.69
N LEU A 794 26.29 -27.97 -9.55
CA LEU A 794 26.76 -29.34 -9.24
C LEU A 794 26.31 -30.35 -10.29
N GLN A 795 25.03 -30.32 -10.67
CA GLN A 795 24.51 -31.23 -11.70
C GLN A 795 25.11 -30.95 -13.08
N LEU A 796 25.28 -29.68 -13.46
CA LEU A 796 25.83 -29.31 -14.76
C LEU A 796 27.31 -29.67 -14.89
N GLU A 797 28.08 -29.50 -13.81
CA GLU A 797 29.50 -29.83 -13.80
C GLU A 797 29.74 -31.35 -13.78
N ASP A 798 28.88 -32.12 -13.09
CA ASP A 798 28.92 -33.58 -13.13
C ASP A 798 28.55 -34.13 -14.53
N ASP A 799 27.52 -33.56 -15.18
CA ASP A 799 27.13 -33.93 -16.56
C ASP A 799 28.27 -33.66 -17.57
N ARG A 800 29.06 -32.60 -17.36
CA ARG A 800 30.26 -32.29 -18.16
C ARG A 800 31.39 -33.29 -17.96
N VAL A 801 31.58 -33.81 -16.74
CA VAL A 801 32.57 -34.84 -16.41
C VAL A 801 32.14 -36.19 -16.98
N GLY A 802 30.87 -36.56 -16.82
CA GLY A 802 30.30 -37.82 -17.32
C GLY A 802 30.24 -37.94 -18.86
N SER A 803 30.15 -36.82 -19.57
CA SER A 803 30.10 -36.76 -21.04
C SER A 803 31.47 -36.73 -21.74
N GLY A 804 32.59 -36.69 -21.00
CA GLY A 804 33.94 -36.76 -21.56
C GLY A 804 34.45 -35.45 -22.20
N THR A 805 33.75 -34.33 -22.07
CA THR A 805 34.09 -33.02 -22.68
C THR A 805 35.16 -32.21 -21.92
N MET A 806 36.10 -32.87 -21.22
CA MET A 806 37.22 -32.24 -20.50
C MET A 806 38.36 -31.77 -21.43
N GLN A 807 38.02 -31.02 -22.49
CA GLN A 807 38.99 -30.19 -23.20
C GLN A 807 38.45 -28.76 -23.21
N GLY A 808 38.93 -27.95 -22.26
CA GLY A 808 38.87 -26.49 -22.39
C GLY A 808 39.54 -26.07 -23.71
N PRO A 809 39.25 -24.87 -24.24
CA PRO A 809 39.86 -24.42 -25.47
C PRO A 809 41.37 -24.50 -25.33
N ALA A 810 42.01 -25.33 -26.15
CA ALA A 810 43.45 -25.32 -26.28
C ALA A 810 43.86 -23.88 -26.56
N MET A 811 44.81 -23.36 -25.76
CA MET A 811 45.51 -22.12 -26.04
C MET A 811 45.97 -22.16 -27.50
N ALA A 812 45.30 -21.41 -28.37
CA ALA A 812 45.83 -21.10 -29.67
C ALA A 812 46.90 -20.03 -29.43
N ASP A 813 48.15 -20.49 -29.47
CA ASP A 813 49.34 -19.65 -29.48
C ASP A 813 49.22 -18.53 -30.53
N ASP A 814 49.69 -17.36 -30.11
CA ASP A 814 50.13 -16.20 -30.86
C ASP A 814 50.11 -16.29 -32.40
N ALA A 815 49.28 -15.43 -33.02
CA ALA A 815 49.56 -14.91 -34.36
C ALA A 815 49.27 -13.41 -34.38
N GLU A 816 50.37 -12.65 -34.53
CA GLU A 816 50.43 -11.21 -34.67
C GLU A 816 49.54 -10.64 -35.79
N GLY A 817 49.02 -9.43 -35.56
CA GLY A 817 49.03 -8.37 -36.56
C GLY A 817 48.02 -8.46 -37.72
N ALA A 818 46.82 -7.94 -37.50
CA ALA A 818 46.10 -7.22 -38.55
C ALA A 818 45.14 -6.20 -37.94
N LEU A 819 45.47 -4.91 -38.15
CA LEU A 819 44.54 -3.79 -38.04
C LEU A 819 43.28 -4.10 -38.86
N PHE A 820 42.10 -4.06 -38.25
CA PHE A 820 40.86 -3.89 -38.99
C PHE A 820 39.99 -2.80 -38.39
N ASP A 821 39.76 -1.85 -39.29
CA ASP A 821 39.06 -0.58 -39.21
C ASP A 821 37.54 -0.78 -39.14
N GLU A 822 36.87 0.31 -38.80
CA GLU A 822 35.47 0.47 -38.42
C GLU A 822 34.40 -0.03 -39.44
N ARG A 823 33.27 -0.52 -38.87
CA ARG A 823 31.89 -0.61 -39.39
C ARG A 823 31.61 -1.49 -40.62
N PRO A 824 30.39 -2.07 -40.65
CA PRO A 824 29.65 -2.13 -41.92
C PRO A 824 28.25 -1.52 -41.81
N ALA A 825 27.96 -0.73 -42.84
CA ALA A 825 26.68 -0.11 -43.12
C ALA A 825 25.66 -1.12 -43.67
N LEU A 826 24.40 -0.85 -43.34
CA LEU A 826 23.19 -1.41 -43.94
C LEU A 826 23.19 -1.29 -45.47
N SER A 827 22.90 -2.37 -46.20
CA SER A 827 22.28 -2.24 -47.53
C SER A 827 21.37 -3.43 -47.86
N LYS A 828 20.18 -3.07 -48.37
CA LYS A 828 19.11 -3.94 -48.86
C LYS A 828 19.54 -4.72 -50.11
N ARG A 829 19.06 -5.96 -50.27
CA ARG A 829 18.60 -6.46 -51.57
C ARG A 829 17.66 -7.67 -51.44
N ALA A 830 16.59 -7.61 -52.23
CA ALA A 830 15.54 -8.61 -52.35
C ALA A 830 15.81 -9.60 -53.50
N ALA A 831 15.34 -10.83 -53.28
CA ALA A 831 14.75 -11.82 -54.20
C ALA A 831 15.41 -12.15 -55.56
N SER A 832 15.72 -13.43 -55.78
CA SER A 832 15.06 -14.34 -56.75
C SER A 832 15.97 -15.51 -57.15
N GLY A 833 15.39 -16.70 -57.38
CA GLY A 833 16.01 -17.76 -58.18
C GLY A 833 15.89 -19.18 -57.62
N VAL A 834 14.84 -19.88 -58.06
CA VAL A 834 14.64 -21.33 -57.89
C VAL A 834 15.59 -22.11 -58.82
N GLY A 835 16.23 -23.16 -58.31
CA GLY A 835 16.98 -24.13 -59.11
C GLY A 835 17.15 -25.46 -58.38
N GLU A 836 16.50 -26.52 -58.88
CA GLU A 836 16.62 -27.90 -58.40
C GLU A 836 17.82 -28.65 -59.02
N LYS A 837 18.38 -29.58 -58.21
CA LYS A 837 19.13 -30.85 -58.49
C LYS A 837 20.59 -30.89 -57.99
N PRO A 838 21.17 -32.09 -57.71
CA PRO A 838 20.59 -33.38 -57.28
C PRO A 838 21.32 -34.01 -56.06
N LEU A 839 20.75 -35.11 -55.53
CA LEU A 839 21.31 -35.98 -54.49
C LEU A 839 22.78 -36.39 -54.74
N GLY A 840 23.61 -36.24 -53.70
CA GLY A 840 24.94 -36.85 -53.63
C GLY A 840 25.69 -36.46 -52.36
N THR A 841 26.10 -37.48 -51.59
CA THR A 841 26.99 -37.48 -50.42
C THR A 841 26.49 -36.75 -49.17
N GLU A 842 26.06 -37.53 -48.17
CA GLU A 842 25.92 -37.07 -46.79
C GLU A 842 27.24 -36.43 -46.34
N PRO A 843 27.24 -35.16 -45.88
CA PRO A 843 28.33 -34.70 -45.06
C PRO A 843 28.10 -35.30 -43.67
N GLU A 844 29.06 -36.09 -43.19
CA GLU A 844 29.19 -36.37 -41.76
C GLU A 844 29.29 -35.01 -41.05
N THR A 845 28.15 -34.50 -40.59
CA THR A 845 28.11 -33.36 -39.68
C THR A 845 28.57 -33.87 -38.33
N GLN A 846 29.88 -33.93 -38.14
CA GLN A 846 30.47 -33.72 -36.82
C GLN A 846 30.00 -32.32 -36.40
N THR A 847 28.85 -32.26 -35.75
CA THR A 847 28.40 -31.06 -35.07
C THR A 847 29.46 -30.73 -34.04
N ASP A 848 30.21 -29.66 -34.28
CA ASP A 848 31.10 -29.06 -33.30
C ASP A 848 30.23 -28.50 -32.15
N VAL A 849 29.82 -29.40 -31.25
CA VAL A 849 29.02 -29.05 -30.07
C VAL A 849 29.98 -28.54 -29.00
N SER A 850 30.51 -27.33 -29.21
CA SER A 850 31.19 -26.62 -28.13
C SER A 850 30.25 -26.59 -26.91
N PRO A 851 30.74 -26.92 -25.71
CA PRO A 851 29.91 -27.03 -24.51
C PRO A 851 29.23 -25.69 -24.20
N VAL A 852 27.99 -25.74 -23.71
CA VAL A 852 27.24 -24.54 -23.30
C VAL A 852 27.97 -23.86 -22.15
N ALA A 853 28.30 -22.58 -22.31
CA ALA A 853 28.87 -21.74 -21.26
C ALA A 853 27.82 -21.47 -20.17
N VAL A 854 28.21 -21.58 -18.91
CA VAL A 854 27.29 -21.46 -17.76
C VAL A 854 27.67 -20.23 -16.95
N LEU A 855 26.74 -19.30 -16.83
CA LEU A 855 26.77 -18.22 -15.86
C LEU A 855 25.97 -18.63 -14.63
N ALA A 856 26.28 -18.05 -13.49
CA ALA A 856 25.56 -18.29 -12.25
C ALA A 856 25.02 -17.01 -11.65
N SER A 857 23.80 -17.04 -11.14
CA SER A 857 23.22 -15.98 -10.33
C SER A 857 22.19 -16.57 -9.39
N GLY A 858 21.60 -15.74 -8.52
CA GLY A 858 20.63 -16.17 -7.51
C GLY A 858 21.31 -16.49 -6.18
N GLY A 859 20.98 -15.71 -5.14
CA GLY A 859 21.44 -15.94 -3.77
C GLY A 859 22.92 -15.62 -3.47
N VAL A 860 23.62 -14.89 -4.36
CA VAL A 860 25.02 -14.50 -4.16
C VAL A 860 25.10 -13.31 -3.20
N ARG A 861 25.82 -13.47 -2.08
CA ARG A 861 25.87 -12.46 -0.99
C ARG A 861 27.28 -11.97 -0.67
N SER A 862 28.31 -12.63 -1.21
CA SER A 862 29.70 -12.34 -0.88
C SER A 862 30.67 -12.73 -2.01
N ALA A 863 31.89 -12.21 -1.95
CA ALA A 863 32.98 -12.64 -2.82
C ALA A 863 33.28 -14.16 -2.71
N LEU A 864 33.05 -14.77 -1.54
CA LEU A 864 33.21 -16.21 -1.35
C LEU A 864 32.18 -17.01 -2.15
N ASP A 865 30.93 -16.56 -2.20
CA ASP A 865 29.88 -17.21 -3.00
C ASP A 865 30.20 -17.14 -4.50
N VAL A 866 30.76 -16.01 -4.94
CA VAL A 866 31.28 -15.86 -6.31
C VAL A 866 32.34 -16.92 -6.60
N VAL A 867 33.37 -17.03 -5.75
CA VAL A 867 34.46 -18.00 -5.94
C VAL A 867 33.94 -19.45 -5.88
N LYS A 868 32.97 -19.75 -5.00
CA LYS A 868 32.30 -21.06 -4.95
C LYS A 868 31.56 -21.36 -6.25
N ALA A 869 30.79 -20.43 -6.81
CA ALA A 869 30.08 -20.62 -8.06
C ALA A 869 31.04 -20.89 -9.24
N LEU A 870 32.17 -20.17 -9.30
CA LEU A 870 33.21 -20.40 -10.30
C LEU A 870 33.86 -21.78 -10.16
N ALA A 871 34.18 -22.19 -8.92
CA ALA A 871 34.70 -23.53 -8.63
C ALA A 871 33.70 -24.65 -8.98
N LEU A 872 32.40 -24.36 -8.93
CA LEU A 872 31.32 -25.25 -9.34
C LEU A 872 31.01 -25.23 -10.85
N GLY A 873 31.80 -24.53 -11.67
CA GLY A 873 31.70 -24.64 -13.13
C GLY A 873 31.14 -23.41 -13.85
N ALA A 874 30.85 -22.32 -13.14
CA ALA A 874 30.43 -21.06 -13.75
C ALA A 874 31.61 -20.32 -14.43
N GLU A 875 31.32 -19.56 -15.50
CA GLU A 875 32.27 -18.69 -16.20
C GLU A 875 32.27 -17.25 -15.66
N ALA A 876 31.11 -16.79 -15.19
CA ALA A 876 30.93 -15.53 -14.46
C ALA A 876 29.69 -15.57 -13.58
N VAL A 877 29.65 -14.67 -12.58
CA VAL A 877 28.62 -14.64 -11.54
C VAL A 877 27.87 -13.31 -11.54
N GLY A 878 26.54 -13.39 -11.58
CA GLY A 878 25.62 -12.26 -11.61
C GLY A 878 25.01 -11.98 -10.25
N VAL A 879 24.90 -10.70 -9.91
CA VAL A 879 24.30 -10.24 -8.64
C VAL A 879 23.23 -9.19 -8.92
N SER A 880 22.06 -9.35 -8.30
CA SER A 880 20.91 -8.43 -8.45
C SER A 880 20.48 -7.87 -7.09
N GLY A 881 19.63 -8.60 -6.35
CA GLY A 881 19.01 -8.11 -5.11
C GLY A 881 20.01 -7.67 -4.03
N HIS A 882 21.22 -8.24 -4.00
CA HIS A 882 22.24 -7.78 -3.07
C HIS A 882 22.72 -6.35 -3.41
N PHE A 883 23.20 -6.14 -4.64
CA PHE A 883 23.67 -4.83 -5.10
C PHE A 883 22.58 -3.77 -5.15
N LEU A 884 21.35 -4.14 -5.50
CA LEU A 884 20.21 -3.22 -5.50
C LEU A 884 19.98 -2.60 -4.12
N HIS A 885 20.08 -3.42 -3.07
CA HIS A 885 19.88 -2.95 -1.71
C HIS A 885 21.05 -2.11 -1.20
N THR A 886 22.30 -2.50 -1.49
CA THR A 886 23.45 -1.62 -1.16
C THR A 886 23.30 -0.26 -1.84
N LEU A 887 22.84 -0.25 -3.10
CA LEU A 887 22.59 0.98 -3.84
C LEU A 887 21.46 1.82 -3.21
N ASP A 888 20.36 1.18 -2.84
CA ASP A 888 19.19 1.84 -2.26
C ASP A 888 19.47 2.40 -0.85
N GLU A 889 20.11 1.62 0.02
CA GLU A 889 20.36 2.01 1.41
C GLU A 889 21.62 2.87 1.61
N HIS A 890 22.65 2.67 0.80
CA HIS A 890 23.98 3.24 1.03
C HIS A 890 24.52 4.05 -0.16
N GLY A 891 23.84 4.00 -1.31
CA GLY A 891 24.16 4.81 -2.48
C GLY A 891 25.28 4.26 -3.38
N GLU A 892 25.54 4.98 -4.47
CA GLU A 892 26.45 4.55 -5.55
C GLU A 892 27.88 4.31 -5.08
N GLN A 893 28.42 5.20 -4.24
CA GLN A 893 29.81 5.10 -3.79
C GLN A 893 30.02 3.85 -2.94
N SER A 894 29.09 3.54 -2.03
CA SER A 894 29.17 2.33 -1.20
C SER A 894 29.13 1.06 -2.05
N LEU A 895 28.30 1.03 -3.10
CA LEU A 895 28.27 -0.10 -4.02
C LEU A 895 29.58 -0.23 -4.84
N ILE A 896 30.16 0.89 -5.29
CA ILE A 896 31.48 0.89 -5.96
C ILE A 896 32.55 0.32 -5.03
N ASP A 897 32.59 0.79 -3.79
CA ASP A 897 33.56 0.35 -2.79
C ASP A 897 33.39 -1.13 -2.47
N GLU A 898 32.14 -1.60 -2.32
CA GLU A 898 31.83 -3.01 -2.10
C GLU A 898 32.28 -3.90 -3.27
N ILE A 899 31.97 -3.52 -4.51
CA ILE A 899 32.37 -4.29 -5.70
C ILE A 899 33.90 -4.36 -5.81
N ASN A 900 34.61 -3.25 -5.56
CA ASN A 900 36.07 -3.23 -5.58
C ASN A 900 36.68 -4.04 -4.42
N ALA A 901 36.05 -4.05 -3.25
CA ALA A 901 36.42 -4.91 -2.15
C ALA A 901 36.24 -6.39 -2.54
N TRP A 902 35.12 -6.75 -3.16
CA TRP A 902 34.87 -8.12 -3.63
C TRP A 902 35.91 -8.56 -4.66
N LYS A 903 36.28 -7.71 -5.61
CA LYS A 903 37.37 -7.99 -6.57
C LYS A 903 38.68 -8.34 -5.88
N SER A 904 39.06 -7.55 -4.88
CA SER A 904 40.27 -7.76 -4.08
C SER A 904 40.20 -9.05 -3.25
N GLN A 905 39.03 -9.33 -2.67
CA GLN A 905 38.75 -10.54 -1.91
C GLN A 905 38.76 -11.79 -2.80
N MET A 906 38.20 -11.74 -4.01
CA MET A 906 38.24 -12.82 -4.98
C MET A 906 39.68 -13.22 -5.31
N ILE A 907 40.54 -12.23 -5.60
CA ILE A 907 41.98 -12.47 -5.83
C ILE A 907 42.60 -13.14 -4.61
N SER A 908 42.30 -12.66 -3.40
CA SER A 908 42.83 -13.22 -2.15
C SER A 908 42.36 -14.66 -1.91
N LEU A 909 41.09 -14.96 -2.20
CA LEU A 909 40.51 -16.29 -2.07
C LEU A 909 41.10 -17.26 -3.11
N MET A 910 41.24 -16.83 -4.37
CA MET A 910 41.91 -17.63 -5.41
C MET A 910 43.36 -17.94 -5.03
N ALA A 911 44.09 -16.93 -4.54
CA ALA A 911 45.44 -17.09 -4.06
C ALA A 911 45.54 -18.08 -2.89
N LEU A 912 44.60 -17.99 -1.93
CA LEU A 912 44.50 -18.92 -0.79
C LEU A 912 44.26 -20.36 -1.24
N LEU A 913 43.49 -20.55 -2.32
CA LEU A 913 43.16 -21.85 -2.91
C LEU A 913 44.22 -22.35 -3.92
N GLY A 914 45.30 -21.59 -4.15
CA GLY A 914 46.33 -21.94 -5.13
C GLY A 914 45.85 -21.88 -6.59
N ALA A 915 44.77 -21.16 -6.88
CA ALA A 915 44.19 -21.03 -8.20
C ALA A 915 44.79 -19.80 -8.92
N ARG A 916 45.55 -20.03 -10.00
CA ARG A 916 46.18 -18.95 -10.79
C ARG A 916 45.23 -18.31 -11.79
N SER A 917 44.18 -19.03 -12.17
CA SER A 917 43.14 -18.59 -13.10
C SER A 917 41.74 -18.99 -12.63
N VAL A 918 40.70 -18.39 -13.21
CA VAL A 918 39.30 -18.81 -12.95
C VAL A 918 39.10 -20.28 -13.28
N THR A 919 39.75 -20.80 -14.33
CA THR A 919 39.69 -22.22 -14.71
C THR A 919 40.29 -23.13 -13.63
N ASP A 920 41.36 -22.70 -12.94
CA ASP A 920 41.98 -23.49 -11.88
C ASP A 920 41.07 -23.70 -10.67
N LEU A 921 40.11 -22.80 -10.44
CA LEU A 921 39.12 -22.96 -9.35
C LEU A 921 38.32 -24.25 -9.51
N ARG A 922 38.05 -24.71 -10.73
CA ARG A 922 37.33 -25.98 -10.97
C ARG A 922 38.13 -27.21 -10.55
N ARG A 923 39.42 -27.06 -10.27
CA ARG A 923 40.31 -28.11 -9.77
C ARG A 923 40.48 -28.06 -8.25
N THR A 924 39.84 -27.11 -7.57
CA THR A 924 39.89 -27.02 -6.12
C THR A 924 38.96 -28.04 -5.49
N ASP A 925 39.42 -28.66 -4.41
CA ASP A 925 38.64 -29.64 -3.66
C ASP A 925 37.54 -28.94 -2.88
N LEU A 926 36.34 -29.49 -2.94
CA LEU A 926 35.18 -28.94 -2.26
C LEU A 926 34.31 -30.02 -1.63
N LEU A 927 33.82 -29.73 -0.43
CA LEU A 927 32.85 -30.51 0.30
C LEU A 927 31.46 -29.93 0.08
N VAL A 928 30.52 -30.80 -0.27
CA VAL A 928 29.09 -30.48 -0.35
C VAL A 928 28.40 -31.17 0.82
N THR A 929 27.66 -30.40 1.62
CA THR A 929 27.07 -30.86 2.88
C THR A 929 25.55 -30.63 2.93
N ALA A 930 24.90 -31.17 3.97
CA ALA A 930 23.48 -30.96 4.28
C ALA A 930 22.51 -31.17 3.11
N ASP A 931 21.45 -30.35 3.03
CA ASP A 931 20.32 -30.52 2.10
C ASP A 931 20.80 -30.49 0.65
N THR A 932 21.72 -29.57 0.31
CA THR A 932 22.34 -29.52 -1.03
C THR A 932 23.01 -30.85 -1.40
N ALA A 933 23.69 -31.50 -0.43
CA ALA A 933 24.33 -32.79 -0.68
C ALA A 933 23.33 -33.95 -0.79
N GLU A 934 22.23 -33.90 -0.05
CA GLU A 934 21.17 -34.91 -0.16
C GLU A 934 20.48 -34.82 -1.52
N GLU A 935 20.06 -33.62 -1.92
CA GLU A 935 19.43 -33.34 -3.21
C GLU A 935 20.34 -33.73 -4.38
N ALA A 936 21.62 -33.34 -4.34
CA ALA A 936 22.57 -33.68 -5.38
C ALA A 936 22.74 -35.20 -5.54
N ARG A 937 22.83 -35.96 -4.43
CA ARG A 937 22.92 -37.43 -4.50
C ARG A 937 21.64 -38.07 -5.05
N LEU A 938 20.47 -37.56 -4.67
CA LEU A 938 19.19 -38.04 -5.19
C LEU A 938 19.07 -37.79 -6.70
N LEU A 939 19.70 -36.73 -7.20
CA LEU A 939 19.79 -36.40 -8.62
C LEU A 939 20.95 -37.10 -9.34
N GLY A 940 21.72 -37.94 -8.65
CA GLY A 940 22.76 -38.78 -9.23
C GLY A 940 24.15 -38.16 -9.32
N VAL A 941 24.39 -37.00 -8.71
CA VAL A 941 25.69 -36.31 -8.72
C VAL A 941 26.72 -37.07 -7.87
N ASP A 942 27.91 -37.33 -8.41
CA ASP A 942 29.01 -37.94 -7.64
C ASP A 942 29.76 -36.90 -6.81
N LEU A 943 29.27 -36.65 -5.60
CA LEU A 943 29.90 -35.69 -4.69
C LEU A 943 31.33 -36.08 -4.26
N LYS A 944 31.75 -37.36 -4.39
CA LYS A 944 33.13 -37.73 -4.08
C LYS A 944 34.11 -37.15 -5.08
N HIS A 945 33.71 -37.05 -6.35
CA HIS A 945 34.53 -36.43 -7.38
C HIS A 945 34.95 -35.01 -6.99
N PHE A 946 34.00 -34.21 -6.46
CA PHE A 946 34.24 -32.82 -6.04
C PHE A 946 35.21 -32.70 -4.85
N ALA A 947 35.23 -33.68 -3.94
CA ALA A 947 36.10 -33.65 -2.76
C ALA A 947 37.57 -34.04 -3.06
N HIS A 948 37.84 -34.61 -4.24
CA HIS A 948 39.13 -35.21 -4.64
C HIS A 948 39.59 -34.74 -6.03
N ARG A 949 39.28 -33.49 -6.40
CA ARG A 949 39.65 -32.91 -7.71
C ARG A 949 41.16 -32.67 -7.82
N SER A 950 41.82 -32.37 -6.71
CA SER A 950 43.26 -32.18 -6.65
C SER A 950 44.04 -33.49 -6.87
N ASP A 951 43.46 -34.64 -6.50
CA ASP A 951 44.04 -35.98 -6.71
C ASP A 951 44.06 -36.37 -8.20
N MET A 952 43.33 -35.64 -9.05
CA MET A 952 43.33 -35.78 -10.52
C MET A 952 44.32 -34.81 -11.22
N ARG A 953 45.31 -34.28 -10.48
CA ARG A 953 46.41 -33.45 -11.00
C ARG A 953 47.55 -34.26 -11.61
#